data_AF-A0A922K7D4-F1
#
_entry.id   AF-A0A922K7D4-F1
#
_cell.length_a   1.000
_cell.length_b   1.000
_cell.length_c   1.000
_cell.angle_alpha   90.00
_cell.angle_beta   90.00
_cell.angle_gamma   90.00
#
_symmetry.space_group_name_H-M   'P 1'
#
loop_
_entity.id
_entity.type
_entity.pdbx_description
1 polymer ?
#
loop_
_entity_poly.entity_id
_entity_poly.type
_entity_poly.pdbx_seq_one_letter_code
_entity_poly.pdbx_strand_id
1 'polypeptide(L)'
;MALAISERVELAKLCSSRDWSKAIRILDSILSQSCAIQDICNRAFCYSQLELHKHVIKDCDKALQLDPTLLQAHILKGRAFSALGRREDALLVWEKGYEQAMRQSADLKQLLELEELLRIAKEDISCTHENNVMESRSSMSLSGSGPHTNGQSIETNKNSDILSDESKFFSTSKDKSEIHIESRDNIDSCNGLCDKAQENTNSESEMNGSHDIVDKLSYESDSCSDLSDTSEPCSKLSMVCNSSSNTTDTRRKLSFKSDIPNEITEDAKRNKKFCVARISKSKSISVDFRLSRGIAQVNEGKYAQAISIFDQILKEDPTYPEALIGRGTAHAFQRELEAAIADFTKAIQSNPSAGEAWKRRGQARAALGESVEAIDDLTNALEFEPNSADILHERGIVSFKFKNFYAAVEDLSTCVNLDKDNASAHTYLGLALSSIGEYTKAEEAHMKSIQLDQNFLEAWAHLTQLYQDLANPKKALECLQQVLEIDGRFARAYHLRGILLHGMGEHRWKQNGNQIIVPIFSSFKSQGYDLKGHPIPFQFLIRKAIKDLSTGLSIENDNIESLYLRASCHHAVGEYREAVKDYDAALDLELDSMEKFVLQCLAFYQKEIALYTASKINSEFCWFDIDGDIDPLFKEYWCKRLHPKNVCEKVFRQPPLRESLKKGKLRKQDFSVTKQKTALLQVADSIGSKIQYDCPGFLPNRRQHRMAGLAAIEIAQKVSKAWRSLQTEWKHSNKSTSKHGKKARRRERINFPSHNRGGAGCSTSSSSETSTSYGIAEDRSWGRSVMSWVDVYSLAVKWRQVSEPCDPVVWINKLSEEFNSGFGSHTPLILGQAKVVRYFPNYERTLDVAKTVIMDKSYVYNKADEVIDLSKDGKLEDIIHARSCSDLYRIVGEDFWLATWCNSTAFEGKRLEGTRITLVKIGEQGFDFAIRTPCTPSRWDEFDAEMKAAWEAICNAYCGENYGSTDFNVLGNVRDAILRMTYYWYNFMPLSRGSAVLGFVVMLGLLLAANMEFTGKIPQGLQVDWEAILNSDPNSFVDSVKSWLYPSLKVTTSWKDPDVTSTFATTGSVVAALSSYDD
;
A
#
# COMPACT_ATOMS: atom_id res chain seq x y z
N MET A 1 -57.48 11.53 -33.75
CA MET A 1 -56.09 11.21 -33.36
C MET A 1 -55.60 12.05 -32.19
N ALA A 2 -55.49 13.39 -32.29
CA ALA A 2 -54.93 14.22 -31.21
C ALA A 2 -55.54 13.99 -29.81
N LEU A 3 -56.87 13.91 -29.69
CA LEU A 3 -57.56 13.60 -28.42
C LEU A 3 -57.13 12.24 -27.83
N ALA A 4 -57.13 11.18 -28.63
CA ALA A 4 -56.73 9.84 -28.19
C ALA A 4 -55.25 9.76 -27.76
N ILE A 5 -54.36 10.58 -28.35
CA ILE A 5 -52.96 10.68 -27.91
C ILE A 5 -52.88 11.41 -26.56
N SER A 6 -53.67 12.46 -26.35
CA SER A 6 -53.77 13.18 -25.07
C SER A 6 -54.24 12.26 -23.94
N GLU A 7 -55.32 11.50 -24.14
CA GLU A 7 -55.85 10.55 -23.14
C GLU A 7 -54.80 9.48 -22.77
N ARG A 8 -53.98 9.03 -23.71
CA ARG A 8 -52.90 8.03 -23.47
C ARG A 8 -51.75 8.58 -22.63
N VAL A 9 -51.32 9.81 -22.90
CA VAL A 9 -50.27 10.49 -22.13
C VAL A 9 -50.76 10.79 -20.70
N GLU A 10 -52.02 11.20 -20.56
CA GLU A 10 -52.64 11.42 -19.25
C GLU A 10 -52.78 10.10 -18.47
N LEU A 11 -53.21 9.02 -19.11
CA LEU A 11 -53.26 7.68 -18.51
C LEU A 11 -51.90 7.21 -17.98
N ALA A 12 -50.83 7.37 -18.77
CA ALA A 12 -49.47 7.00 -18.35
C ALA A 12 -49.01 7.81 -17.13
N LYS A 13 -49.34 9.11 -17.09
CA LYS A 13 -49.06 10.00 -15.95
C LYS A 13 -49.82 9.57 -14.69
N LEU A 14 -51.12 9.24 -14.81
CA LEU A 14 -51.95 8.80 -13.68
C LEU A 14 -51.53 7.43 -13.13
N CYS A 15 -51.11 6.50 -13.99
CA CYS A 15 -50.54 5.22 -13.55
C CYS A 15 -49.21 5.43 -12.81
N SER A 16 -48.36 6.35 -13.30
CA SER A 16 -47.10 6.73 -12.63
C SER A 16 -47.34 7.38 -11.27
N SER A 17 -48.40 8.19 -11.12
CA SER A 17 -48.80 8.80 -9.84
C SER A 17 -49.72 7.91 -8.99
N ARG A 18 -49.94 6.64 -9.36
CA ARG A 18 -50.81 5.65 -8.68
C ARG A 18 -52.26 6.11 -8.45
N ASP A 19 -52.79 7.01 -9.30
CA ASP A 19 -54.18 7.50 -9.21
C ASP A 19 -55.13 6.61 -10.02
N TRP A 20 -55.28 5.37 -9.55
CA TRP A 20 -55.99 4.30 -10.26
C TRP A 20 -57.45 4.63 -10.56
N SER A 21 -58.13 5.34 -9.66
CA SER A 21 -59.53 5.74 -9.82
C SER A 21 -59.75 6.70 -10.98
N LYS A 22 -58.79 7.60 -11.27
CA LYS A 22 -58.84 8.46 -12.47
C LYS A 22 -58.37 7.71 -13.71
N ALA A 23 -57.33 6.88 -13.59
CA ALA A 23 -56.86 6.02 -14.69
C ALA A 23 -57.98 5.13 -15.25
N ILE A 24 -58.82 4.54 -14.38
CA ILE A 24 -60.00 3.76 -14.78
C ILE A 24 -61.00 4.59 -15.58
N ARG A 25 -61.28 5.85 -15.19
CA ARG A 25 -62.22 6.71 -15.95
C ARG A 25 -61.72 7.03 -17.36
N ILE A 26 -60.40 7.24 -17.51
CA ILE A 26 -59.79 7.42 -18.84
C ILE A 26 -59.83 6.11 -19.63
N LEU A 27 -59.53 4.97 -18.99
CA LEU A 27 -59.65 3.65 -19.62
C LEU A 27 -61.09 3.33 -20.03
N ASP A 28 -62.11 3.77 -19.28
CA ASP A 28 -63.52 3.63 -19.65
C ASP A 28 -63.88 4.51 -20.87
N SER A 29 -63.34 5.74 -20.97
CA SER A 29 -63.43 6.57 -22.19
C SER A 29 -62.79 5.84 -23.39
N ILE A 30 -61.53 5.42 -23.25
CA ILE A 30 -60.77 4.73 -24.31
C ILE A 30 -61.47 3.42 -24.74
N LEU A 31 -61.96 2.62 -23.80
CA LEU A 31 -62.65 1.35 -24.07
C LEU A 31 -64.05 1.52 -24.66
N SER A 32 -64.69 2.69 -24.47
CA SER A 32 -65.93 3.05 -25.16
C SER A 32 -65.69 3.40 -26.64
N GLN A 33 -64.50 3.91 -26.98
CA GLN A 33 -64.10 4.30 -28.33
C GLN A 33 -63.40 3.17 -29.11
N SER A 34 -62.62 2.33 -28.41
CA SER A 34 -61.81 1.25 -29.01
C SER A 34 -61.63 0.08 -28.04
N CYS A 35 -62.02 -1.14 -28.44
CA CYS A 35 -61.95 -2.32 -27.57
C CYS A 35 -60.64 -3.11 -27.76
N ALA A 36 -59.50 -2.49 -27.42
CA ALA A 36 -58.20 -3.16 -27.51
C ALA A 36 -57.94 -4.06 -26.28
N ILE A 37 -57.37 -5.24 -26.51
CA ILE A 37 -57.11 -6.27 -25.46
C ILE A 37 -56.18 -5.72 -24.37
N GLN A 38 -55.17 -4.95 -24.77
CA GLN A 38 -54.23 -4.32 -23.85
C GLN A 38 -54.92 -3.37 -22.85
N ASP A 39 -55.95 -2.64 -23.29
CA ASP A 39 -56.65 -1.67 -22.43
C ASP A 39 -57.59 -2.33 -21.44
N ILE A 40 -58.19 -3.45 -21.84
CA ILE A 40 -58.96 -4.31 -20.93
C ILE A 40 -58.03 -4.84 -19.82
N CYS A 41 -56.80 -5.23 -20.16
CA CYS A 41 -55.81 -5.71 -19.19
C CYS A 41 -55.23 -4.58 -18.33
N ASN A 42 -54.99 -3.40 -18.89
CA ASN A 42 -54.60 -2.21 -18.12
C ASN A 42 -55.70 -1.83 -17.12
N ARG A 43 -56.99 -1.91 -17.49
CA ARG A 43 -58.11 -1.66 -16.56
C ARG A 43 -58.25 -2.76 -15.51
N ALA A 44 -58.08 -4.03 -15.88
CA ALA A 44 -58.01 -5.13 -14.92
C ALA A 44 -56.85 -4.95 -13.92
N PHE A 45 -55.70 -4.46 -14.37
CA PHE A 45 -54.58 -4.11 -13.50
C PHE A 45 -54.96 -2.97 -12.55
N CYS A 46 -55.52 -1.85 -13.04
CA CYS A 46 -55.98 -0.77 -12.16
C CYS A 46 -57.04 -1.22 -11.14
N TYR A 47 -57.98 -2.08 -11.52
CA TYR A 47 -58.93 -2.68 -10.57
C TYR A 47 -58.25 -3.59 -9.54
N SER A 48 -57.14 -4.25 -9.89
CA SER A 48 -56.37 -5.08 -8.94
C SER A 48 -55.68 -4.23 -7.86
N GLN A 49 -55.19 -3.05 -8.23
CA GLN A 49 -54.57 -2.09 -7.31
C GLN A 49 -55.57 -1.40 -6.37
N LEU A 50 -56.88 -1.55 -6.63
CA LEU A 50 -57.98 -1.09 -5.78
C LEU A 50 -58.73 -2.24 -5.08
N GLU A 51 -58.19 -3.46 -5.11
CA GLU A 51 -58.79 -4.67 -4.51
C GLU A 51 -60.21 -5.00 -5.03
N LEU A 52 -60.58 -4.47 -6.20
CA LEU A 52 -61.88 -4.66 -6.82
C LEU A 52 -61.94 -6.00 -7.60
N HIS A 53 -61.57 -7.10 -6.94
CA HIS A 53 -61.30 -8.42 -7.52
C HIS A 53 -62.40 -8.96 -8.45
N LYS A 54 -63.68 -8.68 -8.17
CA LYS A 54 -64.81 -9.06 -9.06
C LYS A 54 -64.75 -8.38 -10.44
N HIS A 55 -64.27 -7.14 -10.50
CA HIS A 55 -64.06 -6.40 -11.76
C HIS A 55 -62.80 -6.88 -12.48
N VAL A 56 -61.72 -7.20 -11.74
CA VAL A 56 -60.51 -7.83 -12.28
C VAL A 56 -60.85 -9.12 -13.02
N ILE A 57 -61.61 -10.02 -12.39
CA ILE A 57 -62.01 -11.30 -12.99
C ILE A 57 -62.82 -11.07 -14.26
N LYS A 58 -63.79 -10.15 -14.24
CA LYS A 58 -64.65 -9.84 -15.39
C LYS A 58 -63.86 -9.31 -16.60
N ASP A 59 -62.91 -8.40 -16.38
CA ASP A 59 -62.08 -7.86 -17.46
C ASP A 59 -61.04 -8.89 -17.93
N CYS A 60 -60.46 -9.69 -17.02
CA CYS A 60 -59.56 -10.78 -17.41
C CYS A 60 -60.30 -11.87 -18.20
N ASP A 61 -61.54 -12.22 -17.83
CA ASP A 61 -62.38 -13.15 -18.61
C ASP A 61 -62.64 -12.62 -20.01
N LYS A 62 -62.93 -11.31 -20.15
CA LYS A 62 -63.10 -10.67 -21.45
C LYS A 62 -61.81 -10.64 -22.26
N ALA A 63 -60.66 -10.40 -21.63
CA ALA A 63 -59.36 -10.44 -22.30
C ALA A 63 -59.01 -11.86 -22.77
N LEU A 64 -59.19 -12.88 -21.92
CA LEU A 64 -58.90 -14.29 -22.22
C LEU A 64 -59.86 -14.92 -23.24
N GLN A 65 -61.05 -14.34 -23.45
CA GLN A 65 -61.94 -14.69 -24.56
C GLN A 65 -61.44 -14.15 -25.91
N LEU A 66 -60.73 -13.02 -25.92
CA LEU A 66 -60.17 -12.40 -27.12
C LEU A 66 -58.79 -12.98 -27.46
N ASP A 67 -57.95 -13.21 -26.45
CA ASP A 67 -56.64 -13.85 -26.57
C ASP A 67 -56.37 -14.79 -25.38
N PRO A 68 -56.52 -16.12 -25.56
CA PRO A 68 -56.19 -17.11 -24.55
C PRO A 68 -54.69 -17.23 -24.24
N THR A 69 -53.79 -16.61 -25.00
CA THR A 69 -52.33 -16.68 -24.79
C THR A 69 -51.80 -15.68 -23.77
N LEU A 70 -52.64 -14.72 -23.36
CA LEU A 70 -52.23 -13.59 -22.54
C LEU A 70 -51.96 -13.97 -21.07
N LEU A 71 -50.67 -14.05 -20.72
CA LEU A 71 -50.20 -14.43 -19.38
C LEU A 71 -50.66 -13.47 -18.27
N GLN A 72 -50.49 -12.16 -18.48
CA GLN A 72 -50.88 -11.13 -17.50
C GLN A 72 -52.34 -11.27 -17.04
N ALA A 73 -53.25 -11.66 -17.94
CA ALA A 73 -54.66 -11.88 -17.61
C ALA A 73 -54.88 -13.15 -16.75
N HIS A 74 -54.10 -14.21 -16.95
CA HIS A 74 -54.09 -15.38 -16.06
C HIS A 74 -53.54 -15.03 -14.67
N ILE A 75 -52.43 -14.29 -14.60
CA ILE A 75 -51.80 -13.85 -13.33
C ILE A 75 -52.78 -13.00 -12.52
N LEU A 76 -53.35 -11.95 -13.12
CA LEU A 76 -54.29 -11.03 -12.45
C LEU A 76 -55.59 -11.74 -12.02
N LYS A 77 -56.14 -12.62 -12.87
CA LYS A 77 -57.34 -13.39 -12.55
C LYS A 77 -57.12 -14.39 -11.42
N GLY A 78 -56.02 -15.13 -11.42
CA GLY A 78 -55.70 -16.06 -10.33
C GLY A 78 -55.44 -15.33 -9.02
N ARG A 79 -54.72 -14.20 -9.04
CA ARG A 79 -54.56 -13.32 -7.87
C ARG A 79 -55.90 -12.84 -7.31
N ALA A 80 -56.82 -12.42 -8.18
CA ALA A 80 -58.17 -12.01 -7.79
C ALA A 80 -59.01 -13.16 -7.20
N PHE A 81 -58.87 -14.40 -7.70
CA PHE A 81 -59.50 -15.56 -7.07
C PHE A 81 -58.87 -15.90 -5.70
N SER A 82 -57.54 -15.85 -5.60
CA SER A 82 -56.82 -16.11 -4.34
C SER A 82 -57.23 -15.12 -3.25
N ALA A 83 -57.30 -13.82 -3.58
CA ALA A 83 -57.75 -12.77 -2.65
C ALA A 83 -59.24 -12.92 -2.25
N LEU A 84 -60.07 -13.53 -3.10
CA LEU A 84 -61.46 -13.89 -2.76
C LEU A 84 -61.58 -15.23 -2.00
N GLY A 85 -60.47 -15.83 -1.57
CA GLY A 85 -60.42 -17.12 -0.87
C GLY A 85 -60.69 -18.35 -1.75
N ARG A 86 -60.85 -18.16 -3.07
CA ARG A 86 -61.14 -19.22 -4.06
C ARG A 86 -59.83 -19.87 -4.55
N ARG A 87 -59.12 -20.54 -3.65
CA ARG A 87 -57.77 -21.09 -3.91
C ARG A 87 -57.73 -22.10 -5.07
N GLU A 88 -58.71 -22.99 -5.15
CA GLU A 88 -58.80 -24.00 -6.23
C GLU A 88 -58.97 -23.34 -7.62
N ASP A 89 -59.83 -22.33 -7.72
CA ASP A 89 -60.01 -21.56 -8.97
C ASP A 89 -58.76 -20.76 -9.34
N ALA A 90 -58.05 -20.20 -8.35
CA ALA A 90 -56.79 -19.49 -8.56
C ALA A 90 -55.72 -20.43 -9.15
N LEU A 91 -55.54 -21.60 -8.54
CA LEU A 91 -54.62 -22.63 -8.99
C LEU A 91 -54.98 -23.12 -10.40
N LEU A 92 -56.25 -23.42 -10.68
CA LEU A 92 -56.69 -23.86 -12.01
C LEU A 92 -56.47 -22.80 -13.11
N VAL A 93 -56.68 -21.52 -12.80
CA VAL A 93 -56.36 -20.42 -13.74
C VAL A 93 -54.86 -20.29 -13.95
N TRP A 94 -54.05 -20.37 -12.89
CA TRP A 94 -52.61 -20.25 -13.02
C TRP A 94 -51.99 -21.45 -13.76
N GLU A 95 -52.44 -22.67 -13.48
CA GLU A 95 -52.00 -23.88 -14.20
C GLU A 95 -52.34 -23.81 -15.69
N LYS A 96 -53.54 -23.33 -16.02
CA LYS A 96 -53.95 -23.12 -17.42
C LYS A 96 -53.05 -22.10 -18.13
N GLY A 97 -52.73 -20.98 -17.47
CA GLY A 97 -51.80 -19.99 -18.01
C GLY A 97 -50.39 -20.56 -18.21
N TYR A 98 -49.91 -21.37 -17.27
CA TYR A 98 -48.60 -22.01 -17.34
C TYR A 98 -48.53 -23.07 -18.45
N GLU A 99 -49.57 -23.91 -18.60
CA GLU A 99 -49.68 -24.87 -19.70
C GLU A 99 -49.72 -24.20 -21.08
N GLN A 100 -50.29 -23.00 -21.18
CA GLN A 100 -50.38 -22.21 -22.40
C GLN A 100 -49.00 -21.62 -22.75
N ALA A 101 -48.32 -21.01 -21.78
CA ALA A 101 -46.98 -20.43 -21.95
C ALA A 101 -45.90 -21.48 -22.20
N MET A 102 -46.01 -22.69 -21.66
CA MET A 102 -45.10 -23.80 -21.99
C MET A 102 -45.20 -24.27 -23.46
N ARG A 103 -46.12 -23.73 -24.28
CA ARG A 103 -46.29 -24.06 -25.70
C ARG A 103 -45.93 -22.93 -26.66
N GLN A 104 -45.63 -21.73 -26.15
CA GLN A 104 -45.39 -20.52 -26.96
C GLN A 104 -44.28 -19.67 -26.30
N SER A 105 -43.44 -19.01 -27.10
CA SER A 105 -42.38 -18.14 -26.57
C SER A 105 -42.99 -16.89 -25.89
N ALA A 106 -43.24 -16.98 -24.60
CA ALA A 106 -43.89 -15.94 -23.80
C ALA A 106 -42.90 -15.17 -22.90
N ASP A 107 -43.33 -14.02 -22.39
CA ASP A 107 -42.56 -13.14 -21.50
C ASP A 107 -42.03 -13.90 -20.27
N LEU A 108 -40.70 -14.09 -20.22
CA LEU A 108 -39.99 -14.85 -19.20
C LEU A 108 -40.29 -14.35 -17.78
N LYS A 109 -40.48 -13.03 -17.60
CA LYS A 109 -40.77 -12.43 -16.30
C LYS A 109 -42.14 -12.85 -15.78
N GLN A 110 -43.15 -12.85 -16.65
CA GLN A 110 -44.51 -13.28 -16.31
C GLN A 110 -44.59 -14.79 -16.08
N LEU A 111 -43.80 -15.58 -16.81
CA LEU A 111 -43.74 -17.04 -16.63
C LEU A 111 -43.13 -17.43 -15.26
N LEU A 112 -42.03 -16.80 -14.86
CA LEU A 112 -41.42 -17.01 -13.53
C LEU A 112 -42.35 -16.56 -12.39
N GLU A 113 -43.02 -15.41 -12.55
CA GLU A 113 -44.04 -14.93 -11.59
C GLU A 113 -45.20 -15.93 -11.43
N LEU A 114 -45.61 -16.57 -12.53
CA LEU A 114 -46.69 -17.56 -12.54
C LEU A 114 -46.27 -18.90 -11.91
N GLU A 115 -45.03 -19.34 -12.11
CA GLU A 115 -44.47 -20.55 -11.49
C GLU A 115 -44.34 -20.40 -9.97
N GLU A 116 -43.88 -19.23 -9.50
CA GLU A 116 -43.80 -18.90 -8.06
C GLU A 116 -45.20 -18.91 -7.41
N LEU A 117 -46.20 -18.28 -8.04
CA LEU A 117 -47.59 -18.31 -7.57
C LEU A 117 -48.16 -19.74 -7.52
N LEU A 118 -47.80 -20.59 -8.47
CA LEU A 118 -48.18 -22.02 -8.47
C LEU A 118 -47.47 -22.82 -7.38
N ARG A 119 -46.21 -22.51 -7.04
CA ARG A 119 -45.51 -23.18 -5.94
C ARG A 119 -46.17 -22.85 -4.61
N ILE A 120 -46.34 -21.57 -4.30
CA ILE A 120 -46.99 -21.09 -3.07
C ILE A 120 -48.38 -21.70 -2.92
N ALA A 121 -49.20 -21.68 -3.99
CA ALA A 121 -50.55 -22.23 -3.96
C ALA A 121 -50.59 -23.76 -3.69
N LYS A 122 -49.56 -24.51 -4.12
CA LYS A 122 -49.47 -25.96 -3.91
C LYS A 122 -48.93 -26.31 -2.53
N GLU A 123 -47.98 -25.53 -2.02
CA GLU A 123 -47.47 -25.65 -0.65
C GLU A 123 -48.59 -25.38 0.37
N ASP A 124 -49.36 -24.29 0.21
CA ASP A 124 -50.52 -23.96 1.06
C ASP A 124 -51.55 -25.10 1.13
N ILE A 125 -51.86 -25.74 0.00
CA ILE A 125 -52.84 -26.84 -0.06
C ILE A 125 -52.29 -28.08 0.68
N SER A 126 -50.99 -28.37 0.57
CA SER A 126 -50.38 -29.52 1.27
C SER A 126 -50.52 -29.41 2.79
N CYS A 127 -50.28 -28.23 3.37
CA CYS A 127 -50.46 -27.99 4.81
C CYS A 127 -51.94 -28.09 5.27
N THR A 128 -52.92 -27.86 4.39
CA THR A 128 -54.34 -28.06 4.75
C THR A 128 -54.78 -29.52 4.79
N HIS A 129 -54.06 -30.43 4.13
CA HIS A 129 -54.41 -31.86 4.16
C HIS A 129 -53.85 -32.60 5.37
N GLU A 130 -52.69 -32.23 5.90
CA GLU A 130 -52.14 -32.90 7.10
C GLU A 130 -52.91 -32.57 8.38
N ASN A 131 -53.36 -31.30 8.54
CA ASN A 131 -54.11 -30.87 9.72
C ASN A 131 -55.49 -31.57 9.87
N ASN A 132 -56.11 -32.01 8.77
CA ASN A 132 -57.42 -32.68 8.80
C ASN A 132 -57.37 -34.17 9.22
N VAL A 133 -56.18 -34.75 9.42
CA VAL A 133 -56.03 -36.18 9.77
C VAL A 133 -55.89 -36.42 11.29
N MET A 134 -55.55 -35.40 12.09
CA MET A 134 -55.35 -35.57 13.55
C MET A 134 -56.58 -35.34 14.45
N GLU A 135 -57.61 -34.61 14.03
CA GLU A 135 -58.75 -34.28 14.92
C GLU A 135 -59.82 -35.38 15.09
N SER A 136 -59.65 -36.56 14.49
CA SER A 136 -60.64 -37.66 14.54
C SER A 136 -60.36 -38.77 15.58
N ARG A 137 -59.43 -38.55 16.53
CA ARG A 137 -59.15 -39.50 17.63
C ARG A 137 -58.77 -38.86 18.98
N SER A 138 -59.73 -38.26 19.69
CA SER A 138 -59.84 -38.41 21.17
C SER A 138 -61.02 -37.64 21.77
N SER A 139 -62.11 -38.33 22.14
CA SER A 139 -63.15 -37.77 23.01
C SER A 139 -63.82 -38.84 23.88
N MET A 140 -63.16 -39.20 24.98
CA MET A 140 -63.83 -39.68 26.20
C MET A 140 -63.17 -39.03 27.42
N SER A 141 -63.95 -38.85 28.48
CA SER A 141 -63.81 -37.72 29.40
C SER A 141 -63.81 -38.11 30.88
N LEU A 142 -63.37 -37.15 31.71
CA LEU A 142 -63.67 -36.97 33.15
C LEU A 142 -63.10 -37.99 34.16
N SER A 143 -62.27 -37.48 35.06
CA SER A 143 -62.71 -37.23 36.45
C SER A 143 -61.72 -36.32 37.18
N GLY A 144 -62.21 -35.27 37.87
CA GLY A 144 -61.38 -34.40 38.70
C GLY A 144 -61.55 -34.68 40.20
N SER A 145 -60.60 -34.19 41.01
CA SER A 145 -60.65 -34.22 42.48
C SER A 145 -60.53 -32.80 43.05
N GLY A 146 -61.50 -32.39 43.87
CA GLY A 146 -61.39 -31.21 44.75
C GLY A 146 -60.69 -31.56 46.08
N PRO A 147 -60.85 -30.76 47.17
CA PRO A 147 -61.73 -29.60 47.32
C PRO A 147 -61.09 -28.35 47.98
N HIS A 148 -61.93 -27.36 48.27
CA HIS A 148 -61.66 -26.09 48.98
C HIS A 148 -61.17 -26.25 50.44
N THR A 149 -60.50 -25.23 51.02
CA THR A 149 -61.15 -24.19 51.88
C THR A 149 -60.18 -23.13 52.47
N ASN A 150 -60.61 -21.86 52.42
CA ASN A 150 -60.44 -20.73 53.37
C ASN A 150 -59.14 -20.43 54.14
N GLY A 151 -58.76 -19.13 54.15
CA GLY A 151 -58.66 -18.40 55.43
C GLY A 151 -57.68 -17.21 55.57
N GLN A 152 -58.15 -15.98 55.27
CA GLN A 152 -57.83 -14.69 55.95
C GLN A 152 -56.37 -14.12 55.96
N SER A 153 -56.09 -12.82 56.14
CA SER A 153 -56.72 -11.52 55.73
C SER A 153 -55.88 -10.32 56.28
N ILE A 154 -56.27 -9.06 56.01
CA ILE A 154 -55.83 -7.76 56.62
C ILE A 154 -54.58 -7.14 55.93
N GLU A 155 -54.71 -6.21 54.96
CA GLU A 155 -55.04 -4.75 55.03
C GLU A 155 -53.77 -3.86 55.17
N THR A 156 -53.67 -2.60 54.70
CA THR A 156 -54.65 -1.47 54.68
C THR A 156 -54.48 -0.46 53.52
N ASN A 157 -55.61 0.12 53.04
CA ASN A 157 -55.91 1.54 52.68
C ASN A 157 -54.86 2.44 51.95
N LYS A 158 -55.14 3.06 50.78
CA LYS A 158 -56.15 4.08 50.32
C LYS A 158 -55.68 5.55 50.44
N ASN A 159 -55.75 6.28 49.30
CA ASN A 159 -56.29 7.64 49.04
C ASN A 159 -55.95 8.84 49.99
N SER A 160 -55.83 10.11 49.56
CA SER A 160 -55.95 10.78 48.24
C SER A 160 -55.50 12.28 48.31
N ASP A 161 -55.54 12.97 47.15
CA ASP A 161 -55.89 14.40 46.94
C ASP A 161 -54.95 15.62 47.20
N ILE A 162 -54.59 16.30 46.08
CA ILE A 162 -54.92 17.70 45.69
C ILE A 162 -54.17 18.94 46.30
N LEU A 163 -53.88 19.93 45.39
CA LEU A 163 -53.48 21.37 45.56
C LEU A 163 -52.01 21.67 46.02
N SER A 164 -51.33 22.76 45.62
CA SER A 164 -51.67 23.97 44.80
C SER A 164 -50.45 24.64 44.10
N ASP A 165 -50.72 25.63 43.24
CA ASP A 165 -49.83 26.49 42.41
C ASP A 165 -48.60 27.19 43.05
N GLU A 166 -47.63 27.60 42.19
CA GLU A 166 -47.24 29.03 42.09
C GLU A 166 -46.54 29.48 40.76
N SER A 167 -47.26 30.27 39.97
CA SER A 167 -46.86 31.45 39.15
C SER A 167 -45.63 31.54 38.19
N LYS A 168 -45.96 31.87 36.91
CA LYS A 168 -45.51 33.02 36.06
C LYS A 168 -44.05 33.05 35.53
N PHE A 169 -43.75 33.49 34.29
CA PHE A 169 -44.51 34.08 33.16
C PHE A 169 -43.64 33.94 31.86
N PHE A 170 -43.90 34.49 30.65
CA PHE A 170 -44.82 35.53 30.12
C PHE A 170 -45.41 35.08 28.74
N SER A 171 -45.75 36.01 27.84
CA SER A 171 -46.43 35.84 26.53
C SER A 171 -45.64 36.51 25.36
N THR A 172 -45.95 36.43 24.05
CA THR A 172 -47.18 36.78 23.26
C THR A 172 -47.19 36.05 21.88
N SER A 173 -48.26 35.46 21.32
CA SER A 173 -49.55 36.01 20.78
C SER A 173 -49.38 36.90 19.51
N LYS A 174 -50.23 36.90 18.45
CA LYS A 174 -51.55 36.24 18.19
C LYS A 174 -52.03 36.37 16.70
N ASP A 175 -52.99 35.52 16.30
CA ASP A 175 -54.11 35.71 15.32
C ASP A 175 -53.95 36.27 13.87
N LYS A 176 -54.48 35.52 12.87
CA LYS A 176 -55.56 35.83 11.84
C LYS A 176 -55.46 37.11 10.96
N SER A 177 -55.97 37.21 9.71
CA SER A 177 -56.88 36.41 8.83
C SER A 177 -56.88 36.95 7.38
N GLU A 178 -57.21 36.11 6.36
CA GLU A 178 -58.10 36.35 5.18
C GLU A 178 -58.06 37.73 4.43
N ILE A 179 -57.85 37.86 3.09
CA ILE A 179 -58.86 37.74 1.99
C ILE A 179 -58.24 38.03 0.57
N HIS A 180 -58.70 37.27 -0.47
CA HIS A 180 -58.83 37.51 -1.94
C HIS A 180 -57.79 38.16 -2.93
N ILE A 181 -57.81 37.56 -4.15
CA ILE A 181 -57.90 38.13 -5.53
C ILE A 181 -56.64 38.32 -6.42
N GLU A 182 -56.72 37.73 -7.63
CA GLU A 182 -56.03 38.03 -8.92
C GLU A 182 -54.48 38.09 -8.99
N SER A 183 -53.80 37.91 -10.14
CA SER A 183 -54.06 37.15 -11.39
C SER A 183 -52.74 37.01 -12.19
N ARG A 184 -52.77 36.33 -13.35
CA ARG A 184 -52.10 36.63 -14.64
C ARG A 184 -50.88 37.59 -14.68
N ASP A 185 -49.87 37.40 -15.54
CA ASP A 185 -49.90 36.87 -16.90
C ASP A 185 -48.50 36.41 -17.39
N ASN A 186 -48.47 35.43 -18.32
CA ASN A 186 -47.83 35.48 -19.67
C ASN A 186 -46.58 36.37 -19.91
N ILE A 187 -45.58 36.03 -20.73
CA ILE A 187 -45.55 35.31 -22.03
C ILE A 187 -44.05 35.01 -22.36
N ASP A 188 -43.68 33.88 -22.98
CA ASP A 188 -43.43 33.79 -24.44
C ASP A 188 -42.96 32.38 -24.89
N SER A 189 -43.03 32.10 -26.20
CA SER A 189 -42.71 30.82 -26.84
C SER A 189 -41.71 30.99 -28.00
N CYS A 190 -41.02 29.90 -28.42
CA CYS A 190 -41.00 29.38 -29.82
C CYS A 190 -39.70 28.65 -30.26
N ASN A 191 -39.90 27.46 -30.84
CA ASN A 191 -39.35 26.91 -32.10
C ASN A 191 -37.84 26.66 -32.35
N GLY A 192 -37.55 25.49 -32.96
CA GLY A 192 -36.50 25.36 -33.99
C GLY A 192 -35.88 23.96 -34.20
N LEU A 193 -36.20 23.28 -35.31
CA LEU A 193 -35.55 22.04 -35.83
C LEU A 193 -34.29 22.40 -36.70
N CYS A 194 -33.45 21.53 -37.32
CA CYS A 194 -33.61 20.18 -37.88
C CYS A 194 -32.24 19.54 -38.34
N ASP A 195 -32.23 18.22 -38.69
CA ASP A 195 -31.36 17.48 -39.69
C ASP A 195 -29.81 17.32 -39.48
N LYS A 196 -29.03 16.31 -39.97
CA LYS A 196 -29.21 14.98 -40.68
C LYS A 196 -27.87 14.16 -40.82
N ALA A 197 -27.93 12.80 -40.89
CA ALA A 197 -27.20 11.78 -41.76
C ALA A 197 -25.63 11.78 -41.97
N GLN A 198 -24.86 10.74 -42.41
CA GLN A 198 -24.98 9.27 -42.75
C GLN A 198 -23.56 8.58 -42.97
N GLU A 199 -23.45 7.22 -42.88
CA GLU A 199 -22.59 6.25 -43.67
C GLU A 199 -21.01 6.18 -43.58
N ASN A 200 -20.23 5.09 -43.85
CA ASN A 200 -20.42 3.59 -43.96
C ASN A 200 -19.08 2.73 -44.04
N THR A 201 -19.10 1.45 -43.58
CA THR A 201 -18.47 0.14 -44.04
C THR A 201 -16.95 -0.25 -44.15
N ASN A 202 -16.60 -1.42 -43.55
CA ASN A 202 -15.83 -2.66 -44.01
C ASN A 202 -14.27 -2.68 -44.27
N SER A 203 -13.45 -3.77 -44.17
CA SER A 203 -13.54 -5.23 -43.73
C SER A 203 -12.18 -6.03 -43.71
N GLU A 204 -12.04 -7.12 -42.89
CA GLU A 204 -11.26 -8.43 -43.05
C GLU A 204 -9.68 -8.50 -43.13
N SER A 205 -8.88 -9.56 -42.78
CA SER A 205 -9.02 -10.90 -42.08
C SER A 205 -7.67 -11.74 -41.90
N GLU A 206 -7.61 -12.74 -40.96
CA GLU A 206 -6.75 -14.01 -40.89
C GLU A 206 -5.18 -14.02 -40.75
N MET A 207 -4.39 -15.05 -40.25
CA MET A 207 -4.54 -16.35 -39.50
C MET A 207 -3.19 -16.97 -38.93
N ASN A 208 -3.28 -17.82 -37.88
CA ASN A 208 -2.50 -19.07 -37.48
C ASN A 208 -0.96 -19.14 -37.18
N GLY A 209 -0.56 -20.03 -36.22
CA GLY A 209 0.88 -20.35 -35.94
C GLY A 209 1.33 -21.68 -35.24
N SER A 210 1.10 -21.90 -33.93
CA SER A 210 1.31 -23.15 -33.11
C SER A 210 2.70 -23.85 -32.86
N HIS A 211 2.78 -24.58 -31.71
CA HIS A 211 3.74 -25.65 -31.23
C HIS A 211 5.14 -25.27 -30.65
N ASP A 212 5.70 -25.88 -29.57
CA ASP A 212 5.17 -26.75 -28.48
C ASP A 212 6.23 -27.02 -27.34
N ILE A 213 5.78 -27.44 -26.12
CA ILE A 213 6.46 -28.32 -25.10
C ILE A 213 7.76 -27.84 -24.37
N VAL A 214 8.08 -28.08 -23.06
CA VAL A 214 7.44 -28.52 -21.77
C VAL A 214 8.50 -28.30 -20.63
N ASP A 215 8.13 -27.80 -19.43
CA ASP A 215 8.15 -28.51 -18.11
C ASP A 215 8.01 -27.59 -16.87
N LYS A 216 7.55 -28.15 -15.73
CA LYS A 216 6.96 -27.46 -14.55
C LYS A 216 7.93 -27.06 -13.42
N LEU A 217 7.50 -26.14 -12.52
CA LEU A 217 7.26 -26.40 -11.07
C LEU A 217 6.81 -25.16 -10.23
N SER A 218 5.50 -25.08 -9.97
CA SER A 218 4.77 -24.61 -8.75
C SER A 218 5.38 -23.64 -7.71
N TYR A 219 4.63 -22.60 -7.31
CA TYR A 219 3.94 -22.53 -5.99
C TYR A 219 2.98 -21.31 -5.88
N GLU A 220 1.81 -21.49 -5.26
CA GLU A 220 0.66 -20.55 -5.21
C GLU A 220 0.62 -19.64 -3.95
N SER A 221 -0.30 -18.67 -3.95
CA SER A 221 -0.62 -17.81 -2.79
C SER A 221 -2.07 -17.27 -2.79
N ASP A 222 -2.85 -17.61 -1.76
CA ASP A 222 -4.09 -16.91 -1.34
C ASP A 222 -3.80 -15.47 -0.84
N SER A 223 -4.72 -14.51 -0.70
CA SER A 223 -6.05 -14.19 -1.28
C SER A 223 -6.31 -12.71 -0.85
N CYS A 224 -7.07 -11.79 -1.48
CA CYS A 224 -8.26 -11.77 -2.35
C CYS A 224 -9.62 -11.53 -1.64
N SER A 225 -9.82 -10.28 -1.20
CA SER A 225 -11.09 -9.53 -1.08
C SER A 225 -10.74 -8.02 -1.08
N ASP A 226 -11.54 -7.06 -1.53
CA ASP A 226 -12.91 -7.05 -2.06
C ASP A 226 -13.01 -6.11 -3.29
N LEU A 227 -13.93 -6.42 -4.21
CA LEU A 227 -14.45 -5.46 -5.19
C LEU A 227 -15.95 -5.30 -4.94
N SER A 228 -16.39 -4.07 -4.70
CA SER A 228 -17.81 -3.74 -4.65
C SER A 228 -18.04 -2.35 -5.23
N ASP A 229 -18.72 -2.30 -6.39
CA ASP A 229 -19.02 -1.08 -7.12
C ASP A 229 -19.89 -0.09 -6.32
N THR A 230 -19.75 1.21 -6.61
CA THR A 230 -20.77 2.20 -6.28
C THR A 230 -21.02 3.19 -7.41
N SER A 231 -22.21 3.14 -8.02
CA SER A 231 -23.04 4.35 -8.18
C SER A 231 -24.51 4.06 -8.57
N GLU A 232 -25.39 4.59 -7.72
CA GLU A 232 -26.80 5.00 -7.90
C GLU A 232 -27.83 4.17 -8.70
N PRO A 233 -28.97 3.94 -8.02
CA PRO A 233 -30.27 4.34 -8.57
C PRO A 233 -31.05 5.29 -7.65
N CYS A 234 -31.69 6.31 -8.21
CA CYS A 234 -32.65 7.17 -7.52
C CYS A 234 -34.09 6.71 -7.88
N SER A 235 -35.01 6.40 -6.96
CA SER A 235 -35.51 7.33 -5.94
C SER A 235 -36.45 6.67 -4.88
N LYS A 236 -36.35 7.15 -3.63
CA LYS A 236 -37.37 7.46 -2.58
C LYS A 236 -38.65 6.59 -2.40
N LEU A 237 -39.23 6.39 -1.20
CA LEU A 237 -38.80 6.38 0.23
C LEU A 237 -40.01 6.02 1.13
N SER A 238 -39.81 5.34 2.26
CA SER A 238 -40.67 5.35 3.50
C SER A 238 -42.02 4.57 3.48
N MET A 239 -42.62 4.04 4.58
CA MET A 239 -42.33 4.12 6.03
C MET A 239 -42.51 2.79 6.81
N VAL A 240 -41.84 2.76 7.97
CA VAL A 240 -41.86 1.84 9.14
C VAL A 240 -43.27 1.77 9.81
N CYS A 241 -43.69 0.75 10.58
CA CYS A 241 -43.41 0.58 12.03
C CYS A 241 -43.97 -0.71 12.68
N ASN A 242 -43.16 -1.33 13.56
CA ASN A 242 -43.48 -1.94 14.88
C ASN A 242 -44.48 -3.13 15.03
N SER A 243 -44.32 -4.07 15.98
CA SER A 243 -43.21 -4.40 16.92
C SER A 243 -43.47 -5.71 17.69
N SER A 244 -42.41 -6.31 18.26
CA SER A 244 -42.38 -7.12 19.53
C SER A 244 -43.23 -8.41 19.66
N SER A 245 -42.86 -9.51 20.31
CA SER A 245 -41.64 -10.04 20.98
C SER A 245 -42.06 -11.26 21.83
N ASN A 246 -41.18 -12.27 21.94
CA ASN A 246 -40.89 -13.16 23.11
C ASN A 246 -41.19 -14.69 22.95
N THR A 247 -40.49 -15.64 23.61
CA THR A 247 -39.17 -15.72 24.31
C THR A 247 -38.85 -17.21 24.61
N THR A 248 -37.59 -17.66 24.43
CA THR A 248 -36.84 -18.64 25.29
C THR A 248 -37.39 -20.10 25.45
N ASP A 249 -36.63 -21.18 25.76
CA ASP A 249 -35.18 -21.40 25.87
C ASP A 249 -34.77 -22.91 25.84
N THR A 250 -33.46 -23.15 25.69
CA THR A 250 -32.68 -24.28 26.25
C THR A 250 -32.95 -25.78 25.93
N ARG A 251 -31.94 -26.36 25.25
CA ARG A 251 -30.94 -27.36 25.78
C ARG A 251 -30.97 -28.85 25.36
N ARG A 252 -29.75 -29.22 24.92
CA ARG A 252 -28.94 -30.43 25.24
C ARG A 252 -29.17 -31.73 24.43
N LYS A 253 -28.10 -32.07 23.67
CA LYS A 253 -27.19 -33.25 23.82
C LYS A 253 -27.84 -34.65 23.69
N LEU A 254 -27.21 -35.68 23.10
CA LEU A 254 -25.81 -35.88 22.64
C LEU A 254 -25.70 -37.12 21.72
N SER A 255 -24.63 -37.18 20.91
CA SER A 255 -23.86 -38.36 20.46
C SER A 255 -24.52 -39.60 19.83
N PHE A 256 -24.26 -39.75 18.52
CA PHE A 256 -23.41 -40.79 17.88
C PHE A 256 -23.64 -42.32 18.04
N LYS A 257 -23.56 -42.93 16.84
CA LYS A 257 -22.99 -44.23 16.42
C LYS A 257 -23.88 -45.49 16.31
N SER A 258 -23.91 -45.95 15.05
CA SER A 258 -23.91 -47.32 14.49
C SER A 258 -24.15 -48.53 15.39
N ASP A 259 -24.86 -49.53 14.85
CA ASP A 259 -24.21 -50.73 14.30
C ASP A 259 -25.18 -51.56 13.41
N ILE A 260 -24.61 -52.44 12.57
CA ILE A 260 -25.30 -53.36 11.64
C ILE A 260 -25.28 -54.77 12.26
N PRO A 261 -26.27 -55.63 11.98
CA PRO A 261 -25.92 -56.89 11.31
C PRO A 261 -26.89 -57.31 10.19
N ASN A 262 -26.36 -58.02 9.19
CA ASN A 262 -27.13 -58.74 8.17
C ASN A 262 -27.71 -60.05 8.75
N GLU A 263 -28.85 -60.54 8.23
CA GLU A 263 -28.88 -61.78 7.42
C GLU A 263 -30.26 -62.16 6.85
N ILE A 264 -30.18 -62.98 5.81
CA ILE A 264 -31.13 -63.42 4.78
C ILE A 264 -32.31 -64.29 5.29
N THR A 265 -33.50 -64.17 4.67
CA THR A 265 -34.35 -65.35 4.33
C THR A 265 -35.37 -65.04 3.22
N GLU A 266 -35.76 -66.08 2.46
CA GLU A 266 -36.58 -66.04 1.23
C GLU A 266 -38.03 -66.51 1.45
N ASP A 267 -38.85 -66.42 0.38
CA ASP A 267 -40.18 -67.01 0.15
C ASP A 267 -41.40 -66.50 0.95
N ALA A 268 -42.33 -65.82 0.24
CA ALA A 268 -43.63 -66.41 -0.12
C ALA A 268 -44.50 -65.51 -1.04
N LYS A 269 -45.07 -66.10 -2.10
CA LYS A 269 -45.93 -65.43 -3.10
C LYS A 269 -47.42 -65.53 -2.75
N ARG A 270 -48.22 -64.45 -2.90
CA ARG A 270 -49.29 -64.30 -3.94
C ARG A 270 -50.35 -63.21 -3.67
N ASN A 271 -50.69 -62.52 -4.77
CA ASN A 271 -52.01 -61.94 -5.11
C ASN A 271 -52.53 -60.74 -4.28
N LYS A 272 -53.17 -59.72 -4.87
CA LYS A 272 -53.73 -59.56 -6.24
C LYS A 272 -53.70 -58.09 -6.68
N LYS A 273 -53.55 -57.86 -8.00
CA LYS A 273 -53.55 -56.54 -8.66
C LYS A 273 -54.81 -55.71 -8.38
N PHE A 274 -54.63 -54.39 -8.32
CA PHE A 274 -55.31 -53.50 -9.26
C PHE A 274 -54.33 -52.45 -9.79
N CYS A 275 -54.28 -52.24 -11.09
CA CYS A 275 -53.51 -51.18 -11.74
C CYS A 275 -54.50 -50.25 -12.44
N VAL A 276 -54.41 -48.95 -12.22
CA VAL A 276 -55.04 -47.93 -13.08
C VAL A 276 -54.03 -46.80 -13.31
N ALA A 277 -53.90 -46.43 -14.60
CA ALA A 277 -53.24 -45.24 -15.13
C ALA A 277 -51.80 -44.93 -14.68
N ARG A 278 -50.85 -45.20 -15.59
CA ARG A 278 -49.68 -44.33 -15.78
C ARG A 278 -50.16 -42.88 -15.95
N ILE A 279 -49.70 -41.97 -15.10
CA ILE A 279 -49.53 -40.56 -15.49
C ILE A 279 -48.05 -40.42 -15.89
N SER A 280 -47.82 -39.95 -17.11
CA SER A 280 -46.48 -39.85 -17.71
C SER A 280 -45.60 -38.83 -16.99
N LYS A 281 -44.39 -39.24 -16.60
CA LYS A 281 -43.32 -38.29 -16.26
C LYS A 281 -42.87 -37.51 -17.51
N SER A 282 -42.36 -36.30 -17.25
CA SER A 282 -41.63 -35.40 -18.17
C SER A 282 -42.34 -35.03 -19.49
N LYS A 283 -43.07 -33.89 -19.47
CA LYS A 283 -42.93 -32.94 -20.57
C LYS A 283 -41.50 -32.38 -20.47
N SER A 284 -40.66 -32.60 -21.49
CA SER A 284 -39.30 -32.08 -21.51
C SER A 284 -39.32 -30.56 -21.52
N ILE A 285 -38.69 -29.93 -20.53
CA ILE A 285 -38.40 -28.49 -20.55
C ILE A 285 -37.25 -28.29 -21.55
N SER A 286 -37.32 -27.27 -22.42
CA SER A 286 -36.22 -27.03 -23.38
C SER A 286 -34.88 -26.88 -22.64
N VAL A 287 -33.80 -27.37 -23.25
CA VAL A 287 -32.44 -27.19 -22.72
C VAL A 287 -32.15 -25.69 -22.62
N ASP A 288 -32.50 -24.90 -23.65
CA ASP A 288 -32.30 -23.44 -23.68
C ASP A 288 -33.01 -22.73 -22.51
N PHE A 289 -34.22 -23.17 -22.13
CA PHE A 289 -34.95 -22.60 -21.00
C PHE A 289 -34.27 -22.93 -19.67
N ARG A 290 -33.79 -24.17 -19.50
CA ARG A 290 -33.03 -24.57 -18.32
C ARG A 290 -31.70 -23.81 -18.25
N LEU A 291 -31.01 -23.66 -19.37
CA LEU A 291 -29.76 -22.92 -19.49
C LEU A 291 -29.96 -21.44 -19.11
N SER A 292 -30.93 -20.77 -19.71
CA SER A 292 -31.29 -19.37 -19.41
C SER A 292 -31.69 -19.19 -17.95
N ARG A 293 -32.44 -20.13 -17.37
CA ARG A 293 -32.79 -20.13 -15.95
C ARG A 293 -31.56 -20.32 -15.07
N GLY A 294 -30.65 -21.22 -15.43
CA GLY A 294 -29.37 -21.41 -14.73
C GLY A 294 -28.54 -20.13 -14.70
N ILE A 295 -28.37 -19.48 -15.85
CA ILE A 295 -27.64 -18.20 -15.98
C ILE A 295 -28.32 -17.10 -15.13
N ALA A 296 -29.65 -16.99 -15.18
CA ALA A 296 -30.38 -16.04 -14.33
C ALA A 296 -30.16 -16.32 -12.82
N GLN A 297 -30.10 -17.59 -12.40
CA GLN A 297 -29.78 -17.94 -11.01
C GLN A 297 -28.33 -17.60 -10.62
N VAL A 298 -27.36 -17.66 -11.54
CA VAL A 298 -26.00 -17.13 -11.30
C VAL A 298 -26.03 -15.63 -11.07
N ASN A 299 -26.71 -14.89 -11.95
CA ASN A 299 -26.82 -13.43 -11.86
C ASN A 299 -27.61 -12.95 -10.62
N GLU A 300 -28.52 -13.77 -10.09
CA GLU A 300 -29.23 -13.55 -8.82
C GLU A 300 -28.42 -13.96 -7.57
N GLY A 301 -27.19 -14.45 -7.71
CA GLY A 301 -26.34 -14.92 -6.60
C GLY A 301 -26.76 -16.28 -6.00
N LYS A 302 -27.68 -17.01 -6.65
CA LYS A 302 -28.25 -18.27 -6.16
C LYS A 302 -27.47 -19.48 -6.70
N TYR A 303 -26.16 -19.47 -6.49
CA TYR A 303 -25.20 -20.39 -7.14
C TYR A 303 -25.56 -21.88 -6.97
N ALA A 304 -25.96 -22.32 -5.77
CA ALA A 304 -26.36 -23.71 -5.54
C ALA A 304 -27.61 -24.14 -6.36
N GLN A 305 -28.54 -23.22 -6.63
CA GLN A 305 -29.70 -23.48 -7.49
C GLN A 305 -29.29 -23.50 -8.97
N ALA A 306 -28.40 -22.59 -9.38
CA ALA A 306 -27.81 -22.58 -10.72
C ALA A 306 -27.08 -23.90 -11.01
N ILE A 307 -26.18 -24.34 -10.11
CA ILE A 307 -25.43 -25.60 -10.21
C ILE A 307 -26.39 -26.78 -10.35
N SER A 308 -27.43 -26.88 -9.51
CA SER A 308 -28.42 -27.96 -9.63
C SER A 308 -29.20 -27.95 -10.95
N ILE A 309 -29.40 -26.79 -11.57
CA ILE A 309 -30.02 -26.68 -12.90
C ILE A 309 -29.04 -27.11 -13.99
N PHE A 310 -27.78 -26.68 -13.93
CA PHE A 310 -26.75 -27.11 -14.88
C PHE A 310 -26.45 -28.61 -14.76
N ASP A 311 -26.41 -29.17 -13.55
CA ASP A 311 -26.30 -30.62 -13.30
C ASP A 311 -27.42 -31.42 -13.98
N GLN A 312 -28.64 -30.88 -14.05
CA GLN A 312 -29.74 -31.54 -14.77
C GLN A 312 -29.53 -31.54 -16.28
N ILE A 313 -28.92 -30.48 -16.85
CA ILE A 313 -28.54 -30.43 -18.26
C ILE A 313 -27.37 -31.40 -18.52
N LEU A 314 -26.33 -31.35 -17.67
CA LEU A 314 -25.11 -32.15 -17.80
C LEU A 314 -25.30 -33.63 -17.47
N LYS A 315 -26.45 -34.00 -16.88
CA LYS A 315 -26.88 -35.39 -16.74
C LYS A 315 -27.53 -35.94 -18.02
N GLU A 316 -28.04 -35.07 -18.88
CA GLU A 316 -28.61 -35.42 -20.19
C GLU A 316 -27.54 -35.36 -21.29
N ASP A 317 -26.69 -34.32 -21.28
CA ASP A 317 -25.49 -34.17 -22.12
C ASP A 317 -24.29 -33.71 -21.26
N PRO A 318 -23.41 -34.63 -20.82
CA PRO A 318 -22.23 -34.32 -20.01
C PRO A 318 -21.20 -33.39 -20.66
N THR A 319 -21.33 -33.13 -21.96
CA THR A 319 -20.42 -32.34 -22.79
C THR A 319 -20.99 -30.98 -23.20
N TYR A 320 -22.21 -30.63 -22.79
CA TYR A 320 -22.90 -29.41 -23.22
C TYR A 320 -22.13 -28.13 -22.80
N PRO A 321 -21.48 -27.39 -23.73
CA PRO A 321 -20.47 -26.38 -23.37
C PRO A 321 -21.02 -25.23 -22.53
N GLU A 322 -22.19 -24.69 -22.87
CA GLU A 322 -22.76 -23.53 -22.19
C GLU A 322 -23.22 -23.86 -20.76
N ALA A 323 -23.61 -25.12 -20.50
CA ALA A 323 -23.95 -25.56 -19.15
C ALA A 323 -22.70 -25.86 -18.32
N LEU A 324 -21.60 -26.32 -18.94
CA LEU A 324 -20.29 -26.42 -18.29
C LEU A 324 -19.74 -25.03 -17.94
N ILE A 325 -19.81 -24.05 -18.86
CA ILE A 325 -19.43 -22.65 -18.59
C ILE A 325 -20.32 -22.06 -17.49
N GLY A 326 -21.64 -22.27 -17.56
CA GLY A 326 -22.58 -21.79 -16.54
C GLY A 326 -22.30 -22.38 -15.14
N ARG A 327 -22.06 -23.70 -15.05
CA ARG A 327 -21.74 -24.36 -13.77
C ARG A 327 -20.38 -23.96 -13.24
N GLY A 328 -19.36 -23.90 -14.11
CA GLY A 328 -18.03 -23.43 -13.74
C GLY A 328 -18.04 -21.99 -13.23
N THR A 329 -18.82 -21.11 -13.86
CA THR A 329 -19.01 -19.72 -13.39
C THR A 329 -19.67 -19.67 -12.01
N ALA A 330 -20.66 -20.53 -11.75
CA ALA A 330 -21.29 -20.63 -10.43
C ALA A 330 -20.31 -21.14 -9.35
N HIS A 331 -19.47 -22.14 -9.66
CA HIS A 331 -18.40 -22.60 -8.77
C HIS A 331 -17.36 -21.50 -8.50
N ALA A 332 -16.96 -20.73 -9.53
CA ALA A 332 -16.03 -19.62 -9.37
C ALA A 332 -16.57 -18.54 -8.41
N PHE A 333 -17.84 -18.18 -8.52
CA PHE A 333 -18.49 -17.26 -7.55
C PHE A 333 -18.63 -17.83 -6.14
N GLN A 334 -18.62 -19.16 -5.97
CA GLN A 334 -18.53 -19.82 -4.66
C GLN A 334 -17.09 -19.95 -4.13
N ARG A 335 -16.09 -19.43 -4.85
CA ARG A 335 -14.65 -19.62 -4.61
C ARG A 335 -14.18 -21.08 -4.74
N GLU A 336 -14.92 -21.94 -5.42
CA GLU A 336 -14.54 -23.31 -5.77
C GLU A 336 -13.78 -23.30 -7.12
N LEU A 337 -12.60 -22.66 -7.13
CA LEU A 337 -11.89 -22.29 -8.37
C LEU A 337 -11.41 -23.51 -9.17
N GLU A 338 -10.97 -24.59 -8.51
CA GLU A 338 -10.52 -25.82 -9.16
C GLU A 338 -11.68 -26.57 -9.82
N ALA A 339 -12.87 -26.54 -9.19
CA ALA A 339 -14.10 -27.08 -9.77
C ALA A 339 -14.52 -26.27 -11.00
N ALA A 340 -14.39 -24.94 -10.93
CA ALA A 340 -14.62 -24.05 -12.06
C ALA A 340 -13.67 -24.35 -13.24
N ILE A 341 -12.36 -24.43 -12.99
CA ILE A 341 -11.34 -24.77 -13.99
C ILE A 341 -11.59 -26.14 -14.61
N ALA A 342 -12.00 -27.13 -13.82
CA ALA A 342 -12.32 -28.47 -14.32
C ALA A 342 -13.51 -28.45 -15.30
N ASP A 343 -14.53 -27.64 -15.05
CA ASP A 343 -15.68 -27.51 -15.94
C ASP A 343 -15.40 -26.64 -17.17
N PHE A 344 -14.69 -25.52 -17.04
CA PHE A 344 -14.23 -24.75 -18.20
C PHE A 344 -13.30 -25.58 -19.10
N THR A 345 -12.44 -26.43 -18.52
CA THR A 345 -11.59 -27.34 -19.28
C THR A 345 -12.40 -28.38 -20.05
N LYS A 346 -13.48 -28.93 -19.48
CA LYS A 346 -14.40 -29.81 -20.22
C LYS A 346 -15.15 -29.05 -21.31
N ALA A 347 -15.53 -27.79 -21.07
CA ALA A 347 -16.20 -26.96 -22.07
C ALA A 347 -15.28 -26.73 -23.29
N ILE A 348 -14.00 -26.42 -23.05
CA ILE A 348 -12.97 -26.27 -24.09
C ILE A 348 -12.69 -27.62 -24.80
N GLN A 349 -12.65 -28.74 -24.08
CA GLN A 349 -12.48 -30.07 -24.70
C GLN A 349 -13.66 -30.48 -25.59
N SER A 350 -14.87 -30.06 -25.24
CA SER A 350 -16.09 -30.29 -26.02
C SER A 350 -16.20 -29.35 -27.22
N ASN A 351 -15.93 -28.07 -27.00
CA ASN A 351 -15.93 -27.03 -28.02
C ASN A 351 -14.71 -26.10 -27.86
N PRO A 352 -13.61 -26.36 -28.59
CA PRO A 352 -12.41 -25.52 -28.54
C PRO A 352 -12.63 -24.06 -28.97
N SER A 353 -13.68 -23.78 -29.75
CA SER A 353 -14.04 -22.43 -30.20
C SER A 353 -14.87 -21.61 -29.21
N ALA A 354 -15.10 -22.13 -28.00
CA ALA A 354 -15.79 -21.42 -26.93
C ALA A 354 -14.86 -20.39 -26.25
N GLY A 355 -14.65 -19.22 -26.88
CA GLY A 355 -13.78 -18.14 -26.36
C GLY A 355 -14.08 -17.71 -24.92
N GLU A 356 -15.36 -17.65 -24.54
CA GLU A 356 -15.78 -17.37 -23.15
C GLU A 356 -15.28 -18.43 -22.15
N ALA A 357 -15.17 -19.71 -22.55
CA ALA A 357 -14.62 -20.75 -21.68
C ALA A 357 -13.12 -20.55 -21.41
N TRP A 358 -12.36 -20.14 -22.44
CA TRP A 358 -10.95 -19.76 -22.31
C TRP A 358 -10.78 -18.56 -21.37
N LYS A 359 -11.53 -17.47 -21.61
CA LYS A 359 -11.53 -16.28 -20.76
C LYS A 359 -11.83 -16.61 -19.29
N ARG A 360 -12.92 -17.35 -19.04
CA ARG A 360 -13.36 -17.72 -17.68
C ARG A 360 -12.37 -18.64 -16.98
N ARG A 361 -11.73 -19.56 -17.71
CA ARG A 361 -10.66 -20.39 -17.15
C ARG A 361 -9.43 -19.55 -16.81
N GLY A 362 -9.03 -18.63 -17.68
CA GLY A 362 -7.95 -17.67 -17.42
C GLY A 362 -8.20 -16.82 -16.17
N GLN A 363 -9.42 -16.30 -16.00
CA GLN A 363 -9.83 -15.57 -14.78
C GLN A 363 -9.76 -16.44 -13.52
N ALA A 364 -10.26 -17.69 -13.56
CA ALA A 364 -10.21 -18.60 -12.43
C ALA A 364 -8.76 -19.00 -12.06
N ARG A 365 -7.91 -19.23 -13.06
CA ARG A 365 -6.47 -19.49 -12.91
C ARG A 365 -5.71 -18.31 -12.33
N ALA A 366 -5.99 -17.11 -12.80
CA ALA A 366 -5.45 -15.88 -12.24
C ALA A 366 -5.81 -15.68 -10.77
N ALA A 367 -6.99 -16.15 -10.35
CA ALA A 367 -7.43 -16.11 -8.95
C ALA A 367 -6.75 -17.17 -8.05
N LEU A 368 -6.35 -18.32 -8.60
CA LEU A 368 -5.46 -19.31 -7.93
C LEU A 368 -3.98 -18.89 -7.93
N GLY A 369 -3.58 -18.01 -8.84
CA GLY A 369 -2.19 -17.59 -9.01
C GLY A 369 -1.44 -18.33 -10.12
N GLU A 370 -2.10 -19.24 -10.87
CA GLU A 370 -1.62 -19.89 -12.11
C GLU A 370 -1.43 -18.84 -13.22
N SER A 371 -0.45 -17.94 -13.07
CA SER A 371 -0.35 -16.70 -13.84
C SER A 371 0.08 -16.92 -15.28
N VAL A 372 0.91 -17.94 -15.55
CA VAL A 372 1.36 -18.27 -16.91
C VAL A 372 0.20 -18.88 -17.68
N GLU A 373 -0.43 -19.91 -17.11
CA GLU A 373 -1.57 -20.60 -17.67
C GLU A 373 -2.79 -19.68 -17.84
N ALA A 374 -2.94 -18.66 -16.99
CA ALA A 374 -3.94 -17.61 -17.15
C ALA A 374 -3.62 -16.67 -18.32
N ILE A 375 -2.36 -16.24 -18.50
CA ILE A 375 -1.94 -15.42 -19.66
C ILE A 375 -2.14 -16.20 -20.96
N ASP A 376 -1.81 -17.50 -20.97
CA ASP A 376 -2.05 -18.39 -22.12
C ASP A 376 -3.55 -18.50 -22.43
N ASP A 377 -4.39 -18.78 -21.44
CA ASP A 377 -5.84 -18.89 -21.62
C ASP A 377 -6.48 -17.58 -22.11
N LEU A 378 -6.07 -16.43 -21.56
CA LEU A 378 -6.55 -15.12 -22.00
C LEU A 378 -6.03 -14.76 -23.41
N THR A 379 -4.84 -15.23 -23.78
CA THR A 379 -4.30 -15.08 -25.15
C THR A 379 -5.09 -15.92 -26.16
N ASN A 380 -5.43 -17.18 -25.81
CA ASN A 380 -6.33 -18.00 -26.62
C ASN A 380 -7.72 -17.35 -26.74
N ALA A 381 -8.24 -16.74 -25.69
CA ALA A 381 -9.52 -16.02 -25.73
C ALA A 381 -9.50 -14.82 -26.70
N LEU A 382 -8.36 -14.11 -26.82
CA LEU A 382 -8.16 -13.03 -27.79
C LEU A 382 -8.07 -13.51 -29.25
N GLU A 383 -7.79 -14.79 -29.52
CA GLU A 383 -7.90 -15.32 -30.90
C GLU A 383 -9.35 -15.30 -31.41
N PHE A 384 -10.32 -15.43 -30.49
CA PHE A 384 -11.75 -15.37 -30.80
C PHE A 384 -12.33 -13.95 -30.71
N GLU A 385 -11.82 -13.12 -29.79
CA GLU A 385 -12.25 -11.73 -29.61
C GLU A 385 -11.05 -10.73 -29.63
N PRO A 386 -10.39 -10.50 -30.78
CA PRO A 386 -9.10 -9.79 -30.84
C PRO A 386 -9.10 -8.31 -30.45
N ASN A 387 -10.27 -7.72 -30.19
CA ASN A 387 -10.41 -6.34 -29.68
C ASN A 387 -11.27 -6.29 -28.40
N SER A 388 -11.30 -7.36 -27.61
CA SER A 388 -12.04 -7.41 -26.34
C SER A 388 -11.28 -6.64 -25.26
N ALA A 389 -11.74 -5.41 -24.95
CA ALA A 389 -11.12 -4.57 -23.93
C ALA A 389 -11.08 -5.24 -22.54
N ASP A 390 -12.12 -6.03 -22.21
CA ASP A 390 -12.24 -6.85 -21.00
C ASP A 390 -11.11 -7.90 -20.91
N ILE A 391 -10.86 -8.67 -21.99
CA ILE A 391 -9.79 -9.69 -21.98
C ILE A 391 -8.40 -9.04 -21.94
N LEU A 392 -8.20 -7.91 -22.62
CA LEU A 392 -6.96 -7.13 -22.55
C LEU A 392 -6.73 -6.53 -21.15
N HIS A 393 -7.79 -6.06 -20.49
CA HIS A 393 -7.73 -5.57 -19.12
C HIS A 393 -7.27 -6.67 -18.16
N GLU A 394 -7.90 -7.84 -18.22
CA GLU A 394 -7.56 -9.00 -17.39
C GLU A 394 -6.13 -9.50 -17.69
N ARG A 395 -5.76 -9.70 -18.95
CA ARG A 395 -4.41 -10.17 -19.32
C ARG A 395 -3.34 -9.15 -18.93
N GLY A 396 -3.65 -7.86 -19.01
CA GLY A 396 -2.82 -6.76 -18.51
C GLY A 396 -2.63 -6.80 -17.00
N ILE A 397 -3.69 -7.04 -16.22
CA ILE A 397 -3.62 -7.21 -14.76
C ILE A 397 -2.79 -8.44 -14.37
N VAL A 398 -3.02 -9.58 -15.03
CA VAL A 398 -2.27 -10.81 -14.75
C VAL A 398 -0.79 -10.61 -15.12
N SER A 399 -0.50 -10.01 -16.27
CA SER A 399 0.87 -9.65 -16.68
C SER A 399 1.54 -8.70 -15.68
N PHE A 400 0.80 -7.72 -15.14
CA PHE A 400 1.30 -6.83 -14.09
C PHE A 400 1.63 -7.61 -12.80
N LYS A 401 0.72 -8.47 -12.32
CA LYS A 401 0.95 -9.33 -11.14
C LYS A 401 2.13 -10.29 -11.33
N PHE A 402 2.26 -10.85 -12.53
CA PHE A 402 3.38 -11.69 -12.97
C PHE A 402 4.69 -10.91 -13.19
N LYS A 403 4.68 -9.58 -13.02
CA LYS A 403 5.82 -8.67 -13.21
C LYS A 403 6.35 -8.64 -14.65
N ASN A 404 5.51 -8.92 -15.64
CA ASN A 404 5.75 -8.57 -17.04
C ASN A 404 5.14 -7.21 -17.34
N PHE A 405 5.75 -6.15 -16.81
CA PHE A 405 5.20 -4.79 -16.91
C PHE A 405 5.16 -4.23 -18.34
N TYR A 406 6.03 -4.68 -19.25
CA TYR A 406 5.98 -4.24 -20.65
C TYR A 406 4.74 -4.78 -21.36
N ALA A 407 4.47 -6.09 -21.26
CA ALA A 407 3.23 -6.66 -21.80
C ALA A 407 1.98 -6.07 -21.12
N ALA A 408 2.05 -5.82 -19.80
CA ALA A 408 0.97 -5.14 -19.09
C ALA A 408 0.71 -3.72 -19.64
N VAL A 409 1.75 -2.91 -19.91
CA VAL A 409 1.59 -1.60 -20.54
C VAL A 409 0.99 -1.72 -21.93
N GLU A 410 1.39 -2.69 -22.75
CA GLU A 410 0.86 -2.91 -24.10
C GLU A 410 -0.64 -3.25 -24.08
N ASP A 411 -1.02 -4.25 -23.30
CA ASP A 411 -2.42 -4.68 -23.14
C ASP A 411 -3.30 -3.58 -22.54
N LEU A 412 -2.85 -2.94 -21.45
CA LEU A 412 -3.63 -1.92 -20.76
C LEU A 412 -3.72 -0.62 -21.58
N SER A 413 -2.68 -0.26 -22.34
CA SER A 413 -2.75 0.87 -23.29
C SER A 413 -3.75 0.59 -24.41
N THR A 414 -3.82 -0.64 -24.89
CA THR A 414 -4.78 -1.05 -25.91
C THR A 414 -6.21 -1.07 -25.35
N CYS A 415 -6.38 -1.60 -24.13
CA CYS A 415 -7.63 -1.56 -23.39
C CYS A 415 -8.17 -0.13 -23.25
N VAL A 416 -7.39 0.82 -22.71
CA VAL A 416 -7.88 2.21 -22.48
C VAL A 416 -8.13 3.00 -23.78
N ASN A 417 -7.62 2.53 -24.92
CA ASN A 417 -7.93 3.11 -26.23
C ASN A 417 -9.28 2.61 -26.77
N LEU A 418 -9.62 1.35 -26.50
CA LEU A 418 -10.89 0.70 -26.87
C LEU A 418 -12.02 1.10 -25.92
N ASP A 419 -11.81 0.97 -24.61
CA ASP A 419 -12.70 1.42 -23.54
C ASP A 419 -12.05 2.55 -22.75
N LYS A 420 -12.44 3.78 -23.07
CA LYS A 420 -11.84 5.01 -22.51
C LYS A 420 -12.31 5.32 -21.10
N ASP A 421 -13.41 4.71 -20.67
CA ASP A 421 -14.09 5.01 -19.41
C ASP A 421 -13.79 3.96 -18.31
N ASN A 422 -13.02 2.92 -18.62
CA ASN A 422 -12.52 1.94 -17.66
C ASN A 422 -11.46 2.52 -16.71
N ALA A 423 -11.91 3.04 -15.57
CA ALA A 423 -11.04 3.57 -14.50
C ALA A 423 -10.02 2.54 -13.98
N SER A 424 -10.42 1.26 -13.86
CA SER A 424 -9.52 0.19 -13.41
C SER A 424 -8.34 -0.01 -14.37
N ALA A 425 -8.59 -0.04 -15.68
CA ALA A 425 -7.54 -0.14 -16.69
C ALA A 425 -6.56 1.05 -16.64
N HIS A 426 -7.05 2.28 -16.48
CA HIS A 426 -6.19 3.46 -16.27
C HIS A 426 -5.35 3.36 -14.99
N THR A 427 -5.90 2.82 -13.90
CA THR A 427 -5.15 2.62 -12.64
C THR A 427 -4.04 1.58 -12.79
N TYR A 428 -4.32 0.42 -13.38
CA TYR A 428 -3.29 -0.60 -13.63
C TYR A 428 -2.27 -0.16 -14.68
N LEU A 429 -2.67 0.63 -15.68
CA LEU A 429 -1.76 1.24 -16.64
C LEU A 429 -0.78 2.18 -15.92
N GLY A 430 -1.28 3.02 -15.00
CA GLY A 430 -0.43 3.87 -14.15
C GLY A 430 0.58 3.07 -13.32
N LEU A 431 0.16 1.93 -12.74
CA LEU A 431 1.07 1.04 -12.01
C LEU A 431 2.13 0.40 -12.90
N ALA A 432 1.76 -0.09 -14.08
CA ALA A 432 2.68 -0.70 -15.02
C ALA A 432 3.69 0.34 -15.56
N LEU A 433 3.22 1.54 -15.92
CA LEU A 433 4.05 2.68 -16.33
C LEU A 433 5.02 3.12 -15.23
N SER A 434 4.55 3.23 -13.98
CA SER A 434 5.42 3.54 -12.85
C SER A 434 6.47 2.45 -12.63
N SER A 435 6.12 1.19 -12.86
CA SER A 435 7.01 0.04 -12.68
C SER A 435 8.07 -0.09 -13.79
N ILE A 436 7.86 0.53 -14.97
CA ILE A 436 8.87 0.67 -16.04
C ILE A 436 9.64 2.01 -16.00
N GLY A 437 9.37 2.88 -15.01
CA GLY A 437 10.02 4.18 -14.85
C GLY A 437 9.40 5.37 -15.60
N GLU A 438 8.25 5.19 -16.26
CA GLU A 438 7.53 6.20 -17.04
C GLU A 438 6.61 7.07 -16.15
N TYR A 439 7.20 7.71 -15.12
CA TYR A 439 6.45 8.32 -14.02
C TYR A 439 5.49 9.45 -14.42
N THR A 440 5.75 10.19 -15.49
CA THR A 440 4.85 11.26 -15.98
C THR A 440 3.58 10.68 -16.59
N LYS A 441 3.73 9.67 -17.46
CA LYS A 441 2.60 8.92 -18.04
C LYS A 441 1.83 8.17 -16.96
N ALA A 442 2.52 7.68 -15.94
CA ALA A 442 1.90 7.05 -14.77
C ALA A 442 1.01 8.03 -13.98
N GLU A 443 1.50 9.25 -13.73
CA GLU A 443 0.71 10.32 -13.10
C GLU A 443 -0.53 10.67 -13.94
N GLU A 444 -0.37 10.80 -15.26
CA GLU A 444 -1.48 11.08 -16.19
C GLU A 444 -2.54 9.97 -16.18
N ALA A 445 -2.14 8.69 -16.23
CA ALA A 445 -3.05 7.54 -16.20
C ALA A 445 -3.82 7.45 -14.87
N HIS A 446 -3.15 7.59 -13.73
CA HIS A 446 -3.82 7.62 -12.43
C HIS A 446 -4.79 8.80 -12.30
N MET A 447 -4.38 9.99 -12.73
CA MET A 447 -5.27 11.16 -12.74
C MET A 447 -6.46 10.96 -13.67
N LYS A 448 -6.31 10.25 -14.79
CA LYS A 448 -7.43 9.91 -15.68
C LYS A 448 -8.40 8.92 -15.04
N SER A 449 -7.91 7.91 -14.31
CA SER A 449 -8.76 7.02 -13.51
C SER A 449 -9.61 7.80 -12.51
N ILE A 450 -9.00 8.73 -11.76
CA ILE A 450 -9.67 9.55 -10.73
C ILE A 450 -10.68 10.53 -11.35
N GLN A 451 -10.47 10.98 -12.60
CA GLN A 451 -11.44 11.79 -13.34
C GLN A 451 -12.66 11.00 -13.82
N LEU A 452 -12.54 9.68 -13.99
CA LEU A 452 -13.62 8.79 -14.40
C LEU A 452 -14.46 8.35 -13.20
N ASP A 453 -13.80 7.92 -12.12
CA ASP A 453 -14.44 7.70 -10.82
C ASP A 453 -13.63 8.37 -9.70
N GLN A 454 -14.20 9.42 -9.12
CA GLN A 454 -13.60 10.16 -8.01
C GLN A 454 -13.64 9.38 -6.70
N ASN A 455 -14.56 8.41 -6.54
CA ASN A 455 -14.73 7.61 -5.34
C ASN A 455 -13.82 6.37 -5.29
N PHE A 456 -13.10 6.05 -6.39
CA PHE A 456 -12.22 4.89 -6.48
C PHE A 456 -10.98 5.04 -5.59
N LEU A 457 -11.08 4.55 -4.35
CA LEU A 457 -10.08 4.73 -3.28
C LEU A 457 -8.69 4.17 -3.67
N GLU A 458 -8.66 3.05 -4.38
CA GLU A 458 -7.44 2.39 -4.84
C GLU A 458 -6.65 3.29 -5.79
N ALA A 459 -7.31 3.96 -6.74
CA ALA A 459 -6.66 4.86 -7.69
C ALA A 459 -5.92 6.00 -6.97
N TRP A 460 -6.56 6.62 -5.97
CA TRP A 460 -5.95 7.62 -5.11
C TRP A 460 -4.81 7.07 -4.24
N ALA A 461 -4.95 5.83 -3.73
CA ALA A 461 -3.90 5.18 -2.94
C ALA A 461 -2.66 4.84 -3.79
N HIS A 462 -2.85 4.44 -5.04
CA HIS A 462 -1.78 4.18 -5.99
C HIS A 462 -1.10 5.47 -6.49
N LEU A 463 -1.87 6.53 -6.77
CA LEU A 463 -1.30 7.87 -7.04
C LEU A 463 -0.52 8.42 -5.83
N THR A 464 -1.01 8.18 -4.62
CA THR A 464 -0.28 8.51 -3.39
C THR A 464 1.07 7.80 -3.36
N GLN A 465 1.11 6.48 -3.64
CA GLN A 465 2.36 5.72 -3.67
C GLN A 465 3.34 6.27 -4.71
N LEU A 466 2.89 6.57 -5.92
CA LEU A 466 3.70 7.22 -6.95
C LEU A 466 4.33 8.53 -6.44
N TYR A 467 3.55 9.38 -5.75
CA TYR A 467 4.10 10.61 -5.17
C TYR A 467 5.03 10.37 -3.97
N GLN A 468 4.89 9.27 -3.23
CA GLN A 468 5.87 8.88 -2.20
C GLN A 468 7.19 8.45 -2.84
N ASP A 469 7.14 7.64 -3.89
CA ASP A 469 8.31 7.13 -4.62
C ASP A 469 9.05 8.27 -5.33
N LEU A 470 8.31 9.23 -5.92
CA LEU A 470 8.83 10.50 -6.45
C LEU A 470 9.32 11.47 -5.37
N ALA A 471 9.07 11.19 -4.08
CA ALA A 471 9.37 12.04 -2.94
C ALA A 471 8.70 13.44 -2.97
N ASN A 472 7.45 13.50 -3.44
CA ASN A 472 6.60 14.69 -3.41
C ASN A 472 5.59 14.64 -2.24
N PRO A 473 5.99 15.04 -1.01
CA PRO A 473 5.15 14.93 0.18
C PRO A 473 3.89 15.79 0.09
N LYS A 474 3.93 16.90 -0.66
CA LYS A 474 2.79 17.81 -0.78
C LYS A 474 1.64 17.14 -1.53
N LYS A 475 1.88 16.69 -2.76
CA LYS A 475 0.84 16.00 -3.56
C LYS A 475 0.37 14.70 -2.90
N ALA A 476 1.28 13.94 -2.27
CA ALA A 476 0.92 12.73 -1.52
C ALA A 476 -0.03 13.02 -0.36
N LEU A 477 0.21 14.07 0.45
CA LEU A 477 -0.69 14.48 1.53
C LEU A 477 -2.04 15.01 1.01
N GLU A 478 -2.06 15.69 -0.13
CA GLU A 478 -3.28 16.16 -0.80
C GLU A 478 -4.15 14.98 -1.24
N CYS A 479 -3.56 13.94 -1.86
CA CYS A 479 -4.27 12.70 -2.23
C CYS A 479 -4.81 11.97 -0.99
N LEU A 480 -3.98 11.78 0.03
CA LEU A 480 -4.38 11.14 1.29
C LEU A 480 -5.49 11.87 2.04
N GLN A 481 -5.58 13.19 1.88
CA GLN A 481 -6.67 13.98 2.42
C GLN A 481 -7.98 13.68 1.67
N GLN A 482 -7.95 13.57 0.34
CA GLN A 482 -9.14 13.18 -0.46
C GLN A 482 -9.62 11.76 -0.12
N VAL A 483 -8.71 10.78 -0.01
CA VAL A 483 -9.09 9.39 0.36
C VAL A 483 -9.86 9.35 1.68
N LEU A 484 -9.40 10.10 2.69
CA LEU A 484 -10.02 10.14 4.02
C LEU A 484 -11.25 11.05 4.12
N GLU A 485 -11.50 11.90 3.10
CA GLU A 485 -12.76 12.62 2.92
C GLU A 485 -13.84 11.73 2.28
N ILE A 486 -13.44 10.78 1.42
CA ILE A 486 -14.33 9.78 0.81
C ILE A 486 -14.65 8.66 1.82
N ASP A 487 -13.63 8.00 2.37
CA ASP A 487 -13.79 7.03 3.48
C ASP A 487 -12.76 7.22 4.60
N GLY A 488 -13.23 7.76 5.72
CA GLY A 488 -12.46 7.89 6.96
C GLY A 488 -12.13 6.57 7.68
N ARG A 489 -12.53 5.41 7.16
CA ARG A 489 -12.14 4.07 7.66
C ARG A 489 -11.18 3.32 6.73
N PHE A 490 -10.72 3.92 5.64
CA PHE A 490 -9.76 3.29 4.73
C PHE A 490 -8.36 3.18 5.38
N ALA A 491 -8.09 2.04 6.01
CA ALA A 491 -6.89 1.79 6.82
C ALA A 491 -5.58 2.02 6.02
N ARG A 492 -5.56 1.64 4.75
CA ARG A 492 -4.42 1.83 3.84
C ARG A 492 -4.00 3.30 3.70
N ALA A 493 -4.92 4.28 3.78
CA ALA A 493 -4.54 5.70 3.79
C ALA A 493 -3.82 6.10 5.08
N TYR A 494 -4.26 5.63 6.25
CA TYR A 494 -3.55 5.87 7.51
C TYR A 494 -2.15 5.25 7.52
N HIS A 495 -2.02 4.04 6.97
CA HIS A 495 -0.75 3.35 6.77
C HIS A 495 0.19 4.13 5.82
N LEU A 496 -0.27 4.47 4.60
CA LEU A 496 0.50 5.26 3.63
C LEU A 496 0.88 6.64 4.18
N ARG A 497 -0.02 7.33 4.89
CA ARG A 497 0.30 8.60 5.56
C ARG A 497 1.32 8.39 6.68
N GLY A 498 1.22 7.29 7.42
CA GLY A 498 2.20 6.85 8.40
C GLY A 498 3.61 6.67 7.82
N ILE A 499 3.74 5.97 6.67
CA ILE A 499 5.00 5.82 5.92
C ILE A 499 5.59 7.19 5.55
N LEU A 500 4.79 8.05 4.90
CA LEU A 500 5.24 9.36 4.46
C LEU A 500 5.74 10.22 5.62
N LEU A 501 4.99 10.26 6.71
CA LEU A 501 5.30 11.06 7.90
C LEU A 501 6.49 10.49 8.69
N HIS A 502 6.65 9.16 8.72
CA HIS A 502 7.87 8.51 9.22
C HIS A 502 9.08 8.95 8.39
N GLY A 503 9.01 8.83 7.06
CA GLY A 503 10.10 9.20 6.15
C GLY A 503 10.49 10.70 6.23
N MET A 504 9.53 11.58 6.52
CA MET A 504 9.76 13.02 6.77
C MET A 504 10.38 13.34 8.15
N GLY A 505 10.57 12.35 9.02
CA GLY A 505 11.05 12.54 10.41
C GLY A 505 10.00 13.10 11.36
N GLU A 506 8.72 13.10 10.97
CA GLU A 506 7.59 13.75 11.65
C GLU A 506 6.91 12.81 12.68
N HIS A 507 7.73 12.19 13.53
CA HIS A 507 7.28 11.15 14.45
C HIS A 507 6.43 11.66 15.62
N ARG A 508 6.61 12.91 16.06
CA ARG A 508 6.09 13.38 17.36
C ARG A 508 4.69 14.00 17.32
N TRP A 509 3.93 13.66 18.36
CA TRP A 509 2.64 14.24 18.73
C TRP A 509 2.94 15.51 19.63
N LYS A 510 2.48 16.76 19.33
CA LYS A 510 2.28 17.93 20.29
C LYS A 510 0.78 18.29 20.62
N GLN A 511 0.31 18.13 21.86
CA GLN A 511 -1.02 18.56 22.37
C GLN A 511 -0.70 19.68 23.30
N ASN A 512 -1.10 20.87 22.89
CA ASN A 512 -0.95 22.01 23.75
C ASN A 512 -1.89 21.78 24.94
N GLY A 513 -1.27 21.52 26.09
CA GLY A 513 -1.82 22.08 27.31
C GLY A 513 -1.96 23.59 27.07
N ASN A 514 -3.20 24.04 27.18
CA ASN A 514 -3.69 25.40 26.94
C ASN A 514 -3.88 25.80 25.46
N GLN A 515 -5.11 26.24 25.19
CA GLN A 515 -5.54 26.95 23.99
C GLN A 515 -4.69 28.21 23.80
N ILE A 516 -4.17 28.42 22.59
CA ILE A 516 -3.92 29.76 22.06
C ILE A 516 -4.42 29.79 20.62
N ILE A 517 -5.36 30.70 20.36
CA ILE A 517 -5.85 31.05 19.03
C ILE A 517 -4.97 32.19 18.50
N VAL A 518 -4.40 32.06 17.30
CA VAL A 518 -3.99 33.21 16.49
C VAL A 518 -4.40 32.94 15.03
N PRO A 519 -5.20 33.82 14.40
CA PRO A 519 -5.63 33.67 13.01
C PRO A 519 -4.68 34.38 12.04
N ILE A 520 -4.70 34.00 10.76
CA ILE A 520 -4.56 34.90 9.59
C ILE A 520 -5.14 34.20 8.35
N PHE A 521 -6.04 34.88 7.63
CA PHE A 521 -6.53 34.51 6.29
C PHE A 521 -5.58 35.12 5.23
N SER A 522 -5.30 34.46 4.11
CA SER A 522 -6.04 34.53 2.83
C SER A 522 -5.12 33.94 1.75
N SER A 523 -5.54 33.41 0.59
CA SER A 523 -6.83 33.35 -0.09
C SER A 523 -6.89 32.11 -0.98
N PHE A 524 -7.84 31.20 -0.77
CA PHE A 524 -8.59 30.48 -1.80
C PHE A 524 -9.84 29.87 -1.14
N LYS A 525 -11.01 29.96 -1.78
CA LYS A 525 -12.30 29.54 -1.20
C LYS A 525 -12.92 28.40 -2.02
N SER A 526 -13.14 27.27 -1.37
CA SER A 526 -14.31 26.40 -1.55
C SER A 526 -14.61 25.77 -0.18
N GLN A 527 -15.86 25.81 0.28
CA GLN A 527 -16.21 25.53 1.68
C GLN A 527 -17.02 24.24 1.81
N GLY A 528 -16.54 23.29 2.62
CA GLY A 528 -17.34 22.20 3.16
C GLY A 528 -17.99 22.59 4.49
N TYR A 529 -19.27 22.25 4.66
CA TYR A 529 -20.04 22.39 5.90
C TYR A 529 -20.57 21.01 6.31
N ASP A 530 -20.75 20.78 7.61
CA ASP A 530 -21.35 19.52 8.08
C ASP A 530 -22.89 19.49 7.92
N LEU A 531 -23.51 18.34 8.17
CA LEU A 531 -24.96 18.12 8.10
C LEU A 531 -25.79 18.95 9.10
N LYS A 532 -25.16 19.81 9.92
CA LYS A 532 -25.82 20.76 10.83
C LYS A 532 -25.52 22.23 10.48
N GLY A 533 -24.85 22.48 9.35
CA GLY A 533 -24.56 23.83 8.86
C GLY A 533 -23.42 24.52 9.62
N HIS A 534 -22.59 23.78 10.36
CA HIS A 534 -21.41 24.36 11.00
C HIS A 534 -20.24 24.44 10.02
N PRO A 535 -19.52 25.58 9.95
CA PRO A 535 -18.31 25.68 9.14
C PRO A 535 -17.21 24.79 9.73
N ILE A 536 -16.74 23.83 8.94
CA ILE A 536 -15.67 22.91 9.35
C ILE A 536 -14.34 23.71 9.36
N PRO A 537 -13.60 23.79 10.49
CA PRO A 537 -12.34 24.52 10.53
C PRO A 537 -11.24 23.78 9.74
N PHE A 538 -10.67 24.44 8.74
CA PHE A 538 -9.64 23.92 7.82
C PHE A 538 -8.24 23.78 8.47
N GLN A 539 -8.18 23.46 9.77
CA GLN A 539 -6.98 23.56 10.61
C GLN A 539 -6.88 22.41 11.62
N PHE A 540 -6.59 21.18 11.16
CA PHE A 540 -6.32 20.05 12.07
C PHE A 540 -5.15 19.14 11.66
N LEU A 541 -4.09 19.72 11.09
CA LEU A 541 -2.84 19.01 10.81
C LEU A 541 -1.82 19.15 11.96
N ILE A 542 -2.27 18.82 13.18
CA ILE A 542 -1.39 18.74 14.35
C ILE A 542 -1.34 17.28 14.83
N ARG A 543 -0.10 16.78 14.97
CA ARG A 543 0.29 15.45 15.49
C ARG A 543 0.17 14.28 14.48
N LYS A 544 1.32 13.92 13.86
CA LYS A 544 1.50 13.17 12.60
C LYS A 544 1.62 11.63 12.75
N ALA A 545 2.78 11.01 12.47
CA ALA A 545 2.89 9.58 12.12
C ALA A 545 2.29 8.57 13.13
N ILE A 546 2.67 8.63 14.42
CA ILE A 546 2.22 7.66 15.45
C ILE A 546 0.69 7.61 15.57
N LYS A 547 0.02 8.74 15.40
CA LYS A 547 -1.45 8.85 15.49
C LYS A 547 -2.10 8.12 14.33
N ASP A 548 -1.64 8.37 13.10
CA ASP A 548 -2.19 7.74 11.91
C ASP A 548 -1.97 6.23 11.94
N LEU A 549 -0.74 5.77 12.21
CA LEU A 549 -0.43 4.35 12.36
C LEU A 549 -1.26 3.69 13.46
N SER A 550 -1.54 4.39 14.58
CA SER A 550 -2.45 3.88 15.61
C SER A 550 -3.92 3.87 15.22
N THR A 551 -4.33 4.73 14.29
CA THR A 551 -5.69 4.77 13.75
C THR A 551 -5.88 3.63 12.74
N GLY A 552 -4.93 3.44 11.82
CA GLY A 552 -4.88 2.29 10.92
C GLY A 552 -4.87 0.97 11.71
N LEU A 553 -4.01 0.84 12.72
CA LEU A 553 -3.95 -0.33 13.61
C LEU A 553 -5.18 -0.53 14.53
N SER A 554 -6.11 0.44 14.58
CA SER A 554 -7.41 0.27 15.24
C SER A 554 -8.50 -0.24 14.30
N ILE A 555 -8.23 -0.27 13.00
CA ILE A 555 -9.09 -0.79 11.93
C ILE A 555 -8.56 -2.17 11.48
N GLU A 556 -7.28 -2.26 11.15
CA GLU A 556 -6.56 -3.49 10.75
C GLU A 556 -5.42 -3.74 11.77
N ASN A 557 -5.59 -4.70 12.68
CA ASN A 557 -4.68 -4.86 13.83
C ASN A 557 -3.43 -5.73 13.56
N ASP A 558 -3.40 -6.42 12.43
CA ASP A 558 -2.40 -7.41 12.00
C ASP A 558 -1.39 -6.86 10.97
N ASN A 559 -1.50 -5.60 10.59
CA ASN A 559 -0.60 -4.93 9.65
C ASN A 559 0.82 -4.76 10.24
N ILE A 560 1.70 -5.72 9.96
CA ILE A 560 3.10 -5.77 10.43
C ILE A 560 3.92 -4.53 10.08
N GLU A 561 3.74 -3.95 8.89
CA GLU A 561 4.44 -2.73 8.49
C GLU A 561 4.05 -1.57 9.39
N SER A 562 2.75 -1.43 9.67
CA SER A 562 2.25 -0.37 10.55
C SER A 562 2.73 -0.55 11.99
N LEU A 563 2.83 -1.78 12.49
CA LEU A 563 3.45 -2.09 13.79
C LEU A 563 4.93 -1.70 13.80
N TYR A 564 5.70 -2.16 12.82
CA TYR A 564 7.15 -1.87 12.71
C TYR A 564 7.42 -0.36 12.59
N LEU A 565 6.66 0.37 11.77
CA LEU A 565 6.80 1.82 11.60
C LEU A 565 6.38 2.59 12.86
N ARG A 566 5.36 2.13 13.59
CA ARG A 566 4.96 2.76 14.86
C ARG A 566 6.01 2.50 15.94
N ALA A 567 6.54 1.29 16.02
CA ALA A 567 7.66 0.91 16.88
C ALA A 567 8.90 1.78 16.60
N SER A 568 9.21 1.97 15.31
CA SER A 568 10.27 2.85 14.81
C SER A 568 10.08 4.30 15.25
N CYS A 569 8.86 4.84 15.12
CA CYS A 569 8.54 6.19 15.59
C CYS A 569 8.69 6.32 17.11
N HIS A 570 8.17 5.37 17.89
CA HIS A 570 8.33 5.36 19.35
C HIS A 570 9.82 5.27 19.75
N HIS A 571 10.62 4.46 19.05
CA HIS A 571 12.06 4.38 19.25
C HIS A 571 12.73 5.74 19.00
N ALA A 572 12.49 6.36 17.84
CA ALA A 572 13.06 7.67 17.49
C ALA A 572 12.70 8.79 18.48
N VAL A 573 11.49 8.77 19.05
CA VAL A 573 11.01 9.73 20.05
C VAL A 573 11.53 9.44 21.47
N GLY A 574 12.04 8.23 21.72
CA GLY A 574 12.56 7.75 23.01
C GLY A 574 11.49 7.12 23.93
N GLU A 575 10.37 6.68 23.36
CA GLU A 575 9.27 5.98 24.02
C GLU A 575 9.49 4.45 24.00
N TYR A 576 10.68 4.02 24.44
CA TYR A 576 11.19 2.64 24.29
C TYR A 576 10.26 1.52 24.79
N ARG A 577 9.34 1.81 25.71
CA ARG A 577 8.35 0.83 26.18
C ARG A 577 7.35 0.46 25.08
N GLU A 578 6.77 1.47 24.43
CA GLU A 578 5.79 1.23 23.39
C GLU A 578 6.49 0.73 22.11
N ALA A 579 7.71 1.21 21.85
CA ALA A 579 8.57 0.67 20.79
C ALA A 579 8.79 -0.86 20.93
N VAL A 580 9.26 -1.32 22.11
CA VAL A 580 9.49 -2.75 22.34
C VAL A 580 8.20 -3.56 22.28
N LYS A 581 7.09 -3.02 22.81
CA LYS A 581 5.76 -3.66 22.72
C LYS A 581 5.29 -3.86 21.27
N ASP A 582 5.47 -2.85 20.41
CA ASP A 582 5.08 -2.95 19.00
C ASP A 582 6.04 -3.86 18.20
N TYR A 583 7.33 -3.88 18.52
CA TYR A 583 8.26 -4.87 17.94
C TYR A 583 7.95 -6.30 18.38
N ASP A 584 7.57 -6.51 19.65
CA ASP A 584 7.10 -7.82 20.14
C ASP A 584 5.83 -8.25 19.41
N ALA A 585 4.84 -7.35 19.26
CA ALA A 585 3.64 -7.64 18.48
C ALA A 585 3.94 -7.99 17.01
N ALA A 586 4.91 -7.32 16.37
CA ALA A 586 5.34 -7.65 15.01
C ALA A 586 6.03 -9.04 14.91
N LEU A 587 6.76 -9.45 15.95
CA LEU A 587 7.43 -10.75 16.04
C LEU A 587 6.44 -11.90 16.34
N ASP A 588 5.33 -11.61 17.02
CA ASP A 588 4.31 -12.59 17.39
C ASP A 588 3.27 -12.86 16.27
N LEU A 589 3.31 -12.13 15.15
CA LEU A 589 2.42 -12.35 13.99
C LEU A 589 2.80 -13.62 13.21
N GLU A 590 1.80 -14.43 12.87
CA GLU A 590 1.91 -15.45 11.82
C GLU A 590 1.89 -14.76 10.44
N LEU A 591 2.76 -15.19 9.53
CA LEU A 591 2.97 -14.51 8.25
C LEU A 591 2.80 -15.44 7.05
N ASP A 592 2.23 -14.86 6.00
CA ASP A 592 1.96 -15.44 4.68
C ASP A 592 3.13 -15.31 3.68
N SER A 593 4.10 -14.44 3.94
CA SER A 593 5.02 -13.96 2.90
C SER A 593 6.44 -13.64 3.38
N MET A 594 7.42 -13.93 2.53
CA MET A 594 8.84 -13.70 2.80
C MET A 594 9.21 -12.22 2.95
N GLU A 595 8.51 -11.30 2.27
CA GLU A 595 8.75 -9.86 2.42
C GLU A 595 8.36 -9.38 3.83
N LYS A 596 7.22 -9.82 4.35
CA LYS A 596 6.82 -9.58 5.75
C LYS A 596 7.77 -10.26 6.74
N PHE A 597 8.30 -11.44 6.42
CA PHE A 597 9.29 -12.13 7.28
C PHE A 597 10.60 -11.34 7.46
N VAL A 598 11.03 -10.58 6.45
CA VAL A 598 12.17 -9.66 6.58
C VAL A 598 11.88 -8.54 7.59
N LEU A 599 10.62 -8.08 7.70
CA LEU A 599 10.23 -7.09 8.71
C LEU A 599 10.27 -7.67 10.14
N GLN A 600 9.95 -8.95 10.34
CA GLN A 600 10.17 -9.61 11.64
C GLN A 600 11.64 -9.68 12.02
N CYS A 601 12.49 -10.07 11.06
CA CYS A 601 13.94 -10.07 11.27
C CYS A 601 14.44 -8.67 11.65
N LEU A 602 13.98 -7.62 10.96
CA LEU A 602 14.27 -6.23 11.31
C LEU A 602 13.72 -5.85 12.69
N ALA A 603 12.46 -6.18 13.01
CA ALA A 603 11.83 -5.89 14.31
C ALA A 603 12.66 -6.43 15.49
N PHE A 604 13.22 -7.64 15.36
CA PHE A 604 14.15 -8.20 16.34
C PHE A 604 15.39 -7.30 16.55
N TYR A 605 16.11 -6.95 15.49
CA TYR A 605 17.32 -6.12 15.63
C TYR A 605 16.97 -4.73 16.18
N GLN A 606 15.86 -4.14 15.72
CA GLN A 606 15.42 -2.82 16.18
C GLN A 606 14.99 -2.78 17.63
N LYS A 607 14.37 -3.86 18.13
CA LYS A 607 14.06 -4.04 19.55
C LYS A 607 15.33 -4.04 20.40
N GLU A 608 16.37 -4.78 20.00
CA GLU A 608 17.64 -4.82 20.73
C GLU A 608 18.36 -3.46 20.70
N ILE A 609 18.38 -2.76 19.56
CA ILE A 609 18.94 -1.39 19.48
C ILE A 609 18.11 -0.39 20.33
N ALA A 610 16.79 -0.57 20.45
CA ALA A 610 15.96 0.22 21.35
C ALA A 610 16.30 -0.03 22.83
N LEU A 611 16.58 -1.28 23.21
CA LEU A 611 17.04 -1.64 24.56
C LEU A 611 18.42 -1.06 24.86
N TYR A 612 19.36 -1.13 23.92
CA TYR A 612 20.68 -0.51 24.03
C TYR A 612 20.56 1.00 24.25
N THR A 613 19.82 1.70 23.37
CA THR A 613 19.64 3.16 23.43
C THR A 613 18.93 3.59 24.73
N ALA A 614 17.94 2.82 25.19
CA ALA A 614 17.31 3.02 26.50
C ALA A 614 18.31 2.88 27.66
N SER A 615 19.23 1.92 27.59
CA SER A 615 20.24 1.70 28.65
C SER A 615 21.26 2.85 28.75
N LYS A 616 21.56 3.50 27.62
CA LYS A 616 22.50 4.63 27.49
C LYS A 616 21.84 6.01 27.67
N ILE A 617 20.53 6.07 27.93
CA ILE A 617 19.76 7.33 27.89
C ILE A 617 20.26 8.42 28.86
N ASN A 618 20.73 8.00 30.04
CA ASN A 618 21.27 8.89 31.08
C ASN A 618 22.81 8.99 31.06
N SER A 619 23.49 8.25 30.18
CA SER A 619 24.93 8.36 29.96
C SER A 619 25.26 9.63 29.18
N GLU A 620 26.48 10.14 29.33
CA GLU A 620 26.94 11.24 28.48
C GLU A 620 27.00 10.80 27.02
N PHE A 621 26.65 11.67 26.07
CA PHE A 621 26.56 11.31 24.66
C PHE A 621 27.92 10.98 24.00
N CYS A 622 29.04 11.21 24.70
CA CYS A 622 30.35 10.70 24.29
C CYS A 622 30.51 9.17 24.48
N TRP A 623 29.71 8.54 25.35
CA TRP A 623 29.71 7.09 25.61
C TRP A 623 28.64 6.30 24.84
N PHE A 624 28.02 6.93 23.83
CA PHE A 624 27.14 6.25 22.88
C PHE A 624 27.99 5.77 21.70
N ASP A 625 28.25 4.47 21.62
CA ASP A 625 29.12 3.86 20.61
C ASP A 625 28.55 2.51 20.16
N ILE A 626 27.72 2.51 19.11
CA ILE A 626 27.16 1.25 18.56
C ILE A 626 28.27 0.35 18.00
N ASP A 627 29.33 0.94 17.43
CA ASP A 627 30.38 0.18 16.77
C ASP A 627 31.30 -0.56 17.76
N GLY A 628 31.53 0.02 18.93
CA GLY A 628 32.29 -0.58 20.04
C GLY A 628 31.45 -1.45 20.98
N ASP A 629 30.21 -1.05 21.31
CA ASP A 629 29.38 -1.76 22.31
C ASP A 629 28.58 -2.95 21.75
N ILE A 630 28.23 -2.94 20.45
CA ILE A 630 27.42 -3.99 19.83
C ILE A 630 28.31 -4.99 19.08
N ASP A 631 28.03 -6.28 19.32
CA ASP A 631 28.78 -7.39 18.76
C ASP A 631 28.88 -7.36 17.22
N PRO A 632 30.06 -7.61 16.62
CA PRO A 632 30.26 -7.63 15.17
C PRO A 632 29.30 -8.54 14.39
N LEU A 633 28.98 -9.73 14.92
CA LEU A 633 28.11 -10.70 14.25
C LEU A 633 26.65 -10.23 14.27
N PHE A 634 26.20 -9.62 15.36
CA PHE A 634 24.88 -8.97 15.43
C PHE A 634 24.77 -7.86 14.39
N LYS A 635 25.76 -6.95 14.32
CA LYS A 635 25.77 -5.85 13.35
C LYS A 635 25.75 -6.37 11.91
N GLU A 636 26.52 -7.41 11.62
CA GLU A 636 26.58 -8.02 10.29
C GLU A 636 25.22 -8.60 9.86
N TYR A 637 24.60 -9.41 10.73
CA TYR A 637 23.28 -9.99 10.48
C TYR A 637 22.19 -8.91 10.35
N TRP A 638 22.27 -7.84 11.13
CA TRP A 638 21.37 -6.68 11.03
C TRP A 638 21.54 -5.95 9.70
N CYS A 639 22.77 -5.68 9.24
CA CYS A 639 23.06 -5.10 7.93
C CYS A 639 22.54 -5.97 6.77
N LYS A 640 22.71 -7.29 6.87
CA LYS A 640 22.24 -8.28 5.87
C LYS A 640 20.74 -8.60 5.95
N ARG A 641 20.04 -8.17 6.99
CA ARG A 641 18.63 -8.50 7.29
C ARG A 641 18.38 -10.01 7.45
N LEU A 642 19.36 -10.75 7.98
CA LEU A 642 19.27 -12.21 8.14
C LEU A 642 18.37 -12.62 9.32
N HIS A 643 17.92 -13.87 9.34
CA HIS A 643 17.18 -14.44 10.46
C HIS A 643 18.02 -14.45 11.75
N PRO A 644 17.54 -13.89 12.87
CA PRO A 644 18.31 -13.77 14.12
C PRO A 644 18.62 -15.07 14.87
N LYS A 645 18.21 -16.26 14.38
CA LYS A 645 18.38 -17.54 15.09
C LYS A 645 19.83 -17.79 15.51
N ASN A 646 20.76 -17.71 14.56
CA ASN A 646 22.18 -17.98 14.80
C ASN A 646 22.84 -16.91 15.71
N VAL A 647 22.34 -15.68 15.69
CA VAL A 647 22.82 -14.57 16.54
C VAL A 647 22.34 -14.77 17.98
N CYS A 648 21.08 -15.17 18.16
CA CYS A 648 20.48 -15.41 19.47
C CYS A 648 21.21 -16.47 20.32
N GLU A 649 21.85 -17.43 19.67
CA GLU A 649 22.60 -18.52 20.32
C GLU A 649 24.06 -18.13 20.64
N LYS A 650 24.62 -17.14 19.94
CA LYS A 650 26.06 -16.80 19.97
C LYS A 650 26.39 -15.45 20.59
N VAL A 651 25.45 -14.51 20.59
CA VAL A 651 25.68 -13.11 20.98
C VAL A 651 24.95 -12.77 22.28
N PHE A 652 25.58 -11.94 23.12
CA PHE A 652 24.96 -11.39 24.32
C PHE A 652 23.77 -10.47 23.97
N ARG A 653 22.57 -10.85 24.39
CA ARG A 653 21.35 -10.03 24.24
C ARG A 653 21.40 -8.79 25.11
N GLN A 654 20.79 -7.71 24.66
CA GLN A 654 20.76 -6.46 25.42
C GLN A 654 19.98 -6.64 26.74
N PRO A 655 20.29 -5.85 27.80
CA PRO A 655 19.64 -6.01 29.09
C PRO A 655 18.11 -5.90 28.99
N PRO A 656 17.35 -6.71 29.76
CA PRO A 656 15.89 -6.70 29.68
C PRO A 656 15.31 -5.30 29.87
N LEU A 657 14.19 -4.98 29.20
CA LEU A 657 13.58 -3.64 29.23
C LEU A 657 13.41 -3.07 30.65
N ARG A 658 13.09 -3.92 31.64
CA ARG A 658 12.96 -3.51 33.05
C ARG A 658 14.28 -3.00 33.64
N GLU A 659 15.43 -3.53 33.22
CA GLU A 659 16.75 -3.08 33.64
C GLU A 659 17.23 -1.86 32.87
N SER A 660 17.06 -1.85 31.55
CA SER A 660 17.38 -0.68 30.71
C SER A 660 16.59 0.56 31.15
N LEU A 661 15.30 0.42 31.46
CA LEU A 661 14.47 1.51 32.00
C LEU A 661 14.73 1.83 33.49
N LYS A 662 15.41 0.98 34.28
CA LYS A 662 15.91 1.37 35.61
C LYS A 662 17.04 2.39 35.49
N LYS A 663 17.86 2.28 34.45
CA LYS A 663 18.98 3.21 34.18
C LYS A 663 18.51 4.57 33.68
N GLY A 664 17.32 4.67 33.08
CA GLY A 664 16.66 5.95 32.87
C GLY A 664 15.30 5.92 32.16
N LYS A 665 14.45 6.89 32.49
CA LYS A 665 13.44 7.44 31.59
C LYS A 665 13.94 8.82 31.13
N LEU A 666 13.59 9.23 29.91
CA LEU A 666 13.75 10.63 29.48
C LEU A 666 13.16 11.57 30.55
N ARG A 667 13.96 12.51 31.04
CA ARG A 667 13.57 13.43 32.11
C ARG A 667 12.78 14.56 31.50
N LYS A 668 11.77 15.09 32.22
CA LYS A 668 11.02 16.30 31.77
C LYS A 668 11.94 17.49 31.48
N GLN A 669 13.11 17.55 32.14
CA GLN A 669 14.16 18.56 31.94
C GLN A 669 14.91 18.40 30.61
N ASP A 670 14.99 17.20 30.02
CA ASP A 670 15.69 17.01 28.74
C ASP A 670 14.95 17.77 27.62
N PHE A 671 13.61 17.79 27.71
CA PHE A 671 12.69 18.57 26.87
C PHE A 671 12.60 20.06 27.22
N SER A 672 13.21 20.55 28.31
CA SER A 672 13.06 21.96 28.68
C SER A 672 13.77 22.85 27.66
N VAL A 673 13.00 23.66 26.95
CA VAL A 673 13.47 24.59 25.92
C VAL A 673 14.13 25.79 26.61
N THR A 674 15.46 25.85 26.57
CA THR A 674 16.23 27.02 27.01
C THR A 674 16.58 27.88 25.80
N LYS A 675 16.76 29.20 25.98
CA LYS A 675 17.14 30.12 24.89
C LYS A 675 18.40 29.66 24.14
N GLN A 676 19.35 29.03 24.85
CA GLN A 676 20.56 28.44 24.26
C GLN A 676 20.24 27.21 23.39
N LYS A 677 19.41 26.28 23.88
CA LYS A 677 18.94 25.13 23.08
C LYS A 677 18.19 25.59 21.83
N THR A 678 17.26 26.55 21.95
CA THR A 678 16.49 27.06 20.79
C THR A 678 17.40 27.67 19.73
N ALA A 679 18.33 28.55 20.13
CA ALA A 679 19.26 29.17 19.19
C ALA A 679 20.14 28.12 18.47
N LEU A 680 20.70 27.17 19.23
CA LEU A 680 21.52 26.09 18.66
C LEU A 680 20.71 25.19 17.71
N LEU A 681 19.45 24.88 18.03
CA LEU A 681 18.57 24.11 17.16
C LEU A 681 18.19 24.85 15.88
N GLN A 682 17.93 26.17 15.95
CA GLN A 682 17.65 26.99 14.77
C GLN A 682 18.84 27.06 13.81
N VAL A 683 20.06 27.20 14.35
CA VAL A 683 21.30 27.16 13.55
C VAL A 683 21.54 25.77 12.97
N ALA A 684 21.30 24.70 13.75
CA ALA A 684 21.39 23.33 13.28
C ALA A 684 20.40 23.03 12.15
N ASP A 685 19.13 23.40 12.28
CA ASP A 685 18.13 23.18 11.22
C ASP A 685 18.49 23.94 9.94
N SER A 686 18.99 25.19 10.08
CA SER A 686 19.48 26.00 8.96
C SER A 686 20.65 25.34 8.23
N ILE A 687 21.71 24.93 8.94
CA ILE A 687 22.87 24.24 8.35
C ILE A 687 22.46 22.87 7.78
N GLY A 688 21.64 22.14 8.53
CA GLY A 688 21.22 20.78 8.25
C GLY A 688 20.33 20.64 7.02
N SER A 689 19.46 21.63 6.76
CA SER A 689 18.62 21.66 5.55
C SER A 689 19.43 21.70 4.25
N LYS A 690 20.71 22.11 4.30
CA LYS A 690 21.61 22.23 3.15
C LYS A 690 22.09 20.88 2.60
N ILE A 691 21.87 19.77 3.33
CA ILE A 691 22.14 18.40 2.83
C ILE A 691 21.06 17.88 1.87
N GLN A 692 19.93 18.60 1.75
CA GLN A 692 18.79 18.13 0.98
C GLN A 692 19.10 18.14 -0.52
N TYR A 693 19.00 16.97 -1.16
CA TYR A 693 18.96 16.88 -2.61
C TYR A 693 17.60 17.35 -3.14
N ASP A 694 17.63 18.19 -4.18
CA ASP A 694 16.47 18.58 -4.97
C ASP A 694 16.39 17.67 -6.20
N CYS A 695 16.01 16.41 -5.94
CA CYS A 695 16.00 15.28 -6.87
C CYS A 695 14.82 14.34 -6.52
N PRO A 696 14.17 13.69 -7.51
CA PRO A 696 13.17 12.64 -7.25
C PRO A 696 13.70 11.54 -6.32
N GLY A 697 12.84 11.00 -5.45
CA GLY A 697 13.20 9.92 -4.53
C GLY A 697 14.01 10.33 -3.28
N PHE A 698 14.22 11.63 -3.05
CA PHE A 698 14.86 12.18 -1.84
C PHE A 698 13.87 12.96 -0.95
N LEU A 699 13.10 12.24 -0.15
CA LEU A 699 12.11 12.82 0.75
C LEU A 699 12.76 13.70 1.83
N PRO A 700 12.28 14.94 2.07
CA PRO A 700 12.89 15.83 3.06
C PRO A 700 12.60 15.37 4.49
N ASN A 701 13.66 15.03 5.23
CA ASN A 701 13.58 14.53 6.59
C ASN A 701 14.12 15.56 7.61
N ARG A 702 13.21 16.17 8.38
CA ARG A 702 13.55 17.21 9.38
C ARG A 702 14.49 16.71 10.48
N ARG A 703 14.47 15.40 10.78
CA ARG A 703 15.27 14.77 11.83
C ARG A 703 16.70 14.54 11.37
N GLN A 704 16.88 14.08 10.13
CA GLN A 704 18.18 13.99 9.48
C GLN A 704 18.78 15.38 9.23
N HIS A 705 18.00 16.38 8.83
CA HIS A 705 18.48 17.78 8.73
C HIS A 705 19.04 18.24 10.09
N ARG A 706 18.25 18.16 11.17
CA ARG A 706 18.71 18.57 12.50
C ARG A 706 19.97 17.83 12.97
N MET A 707 20.02 16.51 12.73
CA MET A 707 21.20 15.69 13.00
C MET A 707 22.44 16.22 12.25
N ALA A 708 22.32 16.45 10.95
CA ALA A 708 23.39 16.96 10.11
C ALA A 708 23.91 18.32 10.58
N GLY A 709 23.01 19.22 11.00
CA GLY A 709 23.37 20.50 11.58
C GLY A 709 24.15 20.36 12.88
N LEU A 710 23.62 19.61 13.85
CA LEU A 710 24.29 19.38 15.14
C LEU A 710 25.65 18.69 14.97
N ALA A 711 25.73 17.70 14.07
CA ALA A 711 26.98 17.03 13.71
C ALA A 711 28.00 18.01 13.10
N ALA A 712 27.61 18.80 12.12
CA ALA A 712 28.49 19.79 11.48
C ALA A 712 29.00 20.84 12.48
N ILE A 713 28.14 21.30 13.41
CA ILE A 713 28.54 22.23 14.49
C ILE A 713 29.52 21.55 15.47
N GLU A 714 29.26 20.31 15.92
CA GLU A 714 30.17 19.60 16.84
C GLU A 714 31.53 19.31 16.18
N ILE A 715 31.53 18.90 14.91
CA ILE A 715 32.74 18.74 14.09
C ILE A 715 33.50 20.07 14.04
N ALA A 716 32.83 21.17 13.68
CA ALA A 716 33.45 22.49 13.62
C ALA A 716 34.09 22.89 14.95
N GLN A 717 33.39 22.68 16.07
CA GLN A 717 33.87 22.98 17.43
C GLN A 717 35.10 22.14 17.81
N LYS A 718 35.09 20.83 17.53
CA LYS A 718 36.20 19.91 17.86
C LYS A 718 37.41 20.07 16.94
N VAL A 719 37.20 20.18 15.63
CA VAL A 719 38.26 20.42 14.64
C VAL A 719 38.93 21.77 14.89
N SER A 720 38.17 22.84 15.15
CA SER A 720 38.73 24.14 15.54
C SER A 720 39.56 24.10 16.84
N LYS A 721 39.29 23.15 17.74
CA LYS A 721 40.10 22.92 18.94
C LYS A 721 41.39 22.17 18.61
N ALA A 722 41.35 21.17 17.74
CA ALA A 722 42.52 20.43 17.27
C ALA A 722 43.48 21.33 16.46
N TRP A 723 42.96 22.09 15.48
CA TRP A 723 43.74 23.01 14.66
C TRP A 723 44.40 24.13 15.48
N ARG A 724 43.80 24.57 16.59
CA ARG A 724 44.46 25.47 17.56
C ARG A 724 45.68 24.83 18.23
N SER A 725 45.63 23.55 18.59
CA SER A 725 46.79 22.83 19.15
C SER A 725 47.92 22.77 18.13
N LEU A 726 47.61 22.30 16.91
CA LEU A 726 48.57 22.18 15.82
C LEU A 726 49.22 23.53 15.48
N GLN A 727 48.46 24.62 15.45
CA GLN A 727 49.01 25.96 15.23
C GLN A 727 49.89 26.45 16.39
N THR A 728 49.63 26.04 17.64
CA THR A 728 50.59 26.33 18.73
C THR A 728 51.88 25.55 18.56
N GLU A 729 51.81 24.28 18.19
CA GLU A 729 52.97 23.40 17.95
C GLU A 729 53.82 23.90 16.76
N TRP A 730 53.20 24.31 15.65
CA TRP A 730 53.86 24.94 14.50
C TRP A 730 54.63 26.21 14.91
N LYS A 731 54.00 27.09 15.70
CA LYS A 731 54.65 28.31 16.24
C LYS A 731 55.82 28.00 17.18
N HIS A 732 55.75 26.92 17.96
CA HIS A 732 56.85 26.48 18.83
C HIS A 732 58.02 25.88 18.03
N SER A 733 57.71 25.07 17.00
CA SER A 733 58.72 24.51 16.09
C SER A 733 59.52 25.59 15.38
N ASN A 734 58.84 26.57 14.75
CA ASN A 734 59.50 27.68 14.06
C ASN A 734 60.34 28.58 14.98
N LYS A 735 59.93 28.75 16.25
CA LYS A 735 60.74 29.46 17.27
C LYS A 735 61.95 28.66 17.74
N SER A 736 61.89 27.33 17.74
CA SER A 736 63.03 26.45 18.05
C SER A 736 64.13 26.57 16.98
N THR A 737 63.73 26.53 15.70
CA THR A 737 64.66 26.66 14.56
C THR A 737 65.36 28.01 14.45
N SER A 738 64.92 29.07 15.17
CA SER A 738 65.61 30.37 15.13
C SER A 738 66.85 30.45 16.04
N LYS A 739 67.13 29.44 16.89
CA LYS A 739 68.31 29.44 17.78
C LYS A 739 69.44 28.50 17.39
N HIS A 740 69.22 27.46 16.58
CA HIS A 740 70.30 26.58 16.09
C HIS A 740 70.20 26.38 14.57
N GLY A 741 71.11 27.02 13.84
CA GLY A 741 71.17 26.94 12.39
C GLY A 741 71.69 25.59 11.88
N LYS A 742 71.17 25.17 10.72
CA LYS A 742 71.63 24.04 9.89
C LYS A 742 71.58 22.64 10.54
N LYS A 743 70.42 21.97 10.38
CA LYS A 743 70.38 20.59 9.84
C LYS A 743 69.15 20.44 8.94
N ALA A 744 69.33 19.76 7.80
CA ALA A 744 68.34 19.70 6.74
C ALA A 744 67.13 18.83 7.13
N ARG A 745 65.97 19.11 6.52
CA ARG A 745 64.80 18.20 6.50
C ARG A 745 65.23 16.86 5.91
N ARG A 746 65.57 15.89 6.76
CA ARG A 746 65.67 14.48 6.37
C ARG A 746 64.29 13.87 6.56
N ARG A 747 63.76 13.27 5.49
CA ARG A 747 62.51 12.50 5.49
C ARG A 747 62.74 11.28 6.39
N GLU A 748 62.38 11.36 7.66
CA GLU A 748 62.39 10.18 8.54
C GLU A 748 61.20 9.30 8.17
N ARG A 749 61.49 8.11 7.65
CA ARG A 749 60.50 7.02 7.63
C ARG A 749 60.16 6.70 9.08
N ILE A 750 58.95 7.03 9.50
CA ILE A 750 58.43 6.59 10.79
C ILE A 750 58.26 5.06 10.69
N ASN A 751 59.02 4.32 11.50
CA ASN A 751 58.80 2.89 11.66
C ASN A 751 57.43 2.65 12.28
N PHE A 752 56.69 1.69 11.71
CA PHE A 752 55.38 1.27 12.20
C PHE A 752 55.46 0.73 13.63
N PRO A 753 54.68 1.26 14.59
CA PRO A 753 54.20 0.48 15.72
C PRO A 753 52.93 -0.25 15.26
N SER A 754 53.01 -1.57 15.07
CA SER A 754 51.81 -2.38 14.90
C SER A 754 50.96 -2.32 16.17
N HIS A 755 49.70 -1.91 16.07
CA HIS A 755 48.73 -2.07 17.15
C HIS A 755 47.54 -2.92 16.67
N ASN A 756 47.51 -4.14 17.20
CA ASN A 756 46.38 -5.06 17.32
C ASN A 756 45.72 -5.58 16.03
N ARG A 757 46.36 -6.63 15.48
CA ARG A 757 45.62 -7.84 15.07
C ARG A 757 45.14 -8.60 16.32
N GLY A 758 44.06 -9.37 16.19
CA GLY A 758 43.78 -10.51 17.06
C GLY A 758 42.38 -10.50 17.68
N GLY A 759 41.60 -11.56 17.41
CA GLY A 759 40.37 -11.88 18.11
C GLY A 759 40.41 -13.30 18.70
N ALA A 760 39.23 -13.73 19.18
CA ALA A 760 38.88 -15.08 19.65
C ALA A 760 39.49 -15.59 20.99
N GLY A 761 38.64 -16.29 21.76
CA GLY A 761 39.08 -17.20 22.83
C GLY A 761 38.33 -17.08 24.16
N CYS A 762 37.15 -17.69 24.28
CA CYS A 762 36.52 -17.90 25.59
C CYS A 762 37.30 -18.94 26.42
N SER A 763 37.37 -18.75 27.74
CA SER A 763 37.45 -19.84 28.72
C SER A 763 36.97 -19.39 30.10
N THR A 764 36.30 -20.29 30.80
CA THR A 764 35.57 -20.05 32.05
C THR A 764 36.34 -20.55 33.27
N SER A 765 36.35 -19.78 34.36
CA SER A 765 36.46 -20.35 35.72
C SER A 765 36.06 -19.33 36.79
N SER A 766 35.25 -19.78 37.74
CA SER A 766 34.80 -19.04 38.92
C SER A 766 35.86 -18.90 40.01
N SER A 767 35.89 -17.76 40.72
CA SER A 767 35.63 -17.70 42.18
C SER A 767 35.76 -16.28 42.74
N SER A 768 35.11 -16.06 43.88
CA SER A 768 35.15 -14.84 44.72
C SER A 768 36.51 -14.61 45.40
N GLU A 769 36.93 -13.35 45.58
CA GLU A 769 36.90 -12.66 46.89
C GLU A 769 37.56 -11.26 46.89
N THR A 770 37.29 -10.55 47.98
CA THR A 770 37.65 -9.20 48.44
C THR A 770 38.85 -8.44 47.84
N SER A 771 38.59 -7.14 47.65
CA SER A 771 39.51 -6.00 47.69
C SER A 771 40.86 -6.18 48.42
N THR A 772 41.95 -5.88 47.72
CA THR A 772 43.14 -5.23 48.31
C THR A 772 43.67 -4.17 47.34
N SER A 773 44.00 -3.00 47.85
CA SER A 773 44.58 -1.92 47.06
C SER A 773 46.09 -2.12 46.88
N TYR A 774 46.57 -2.14 45.64
CA TYR A 774 47.95 -1.82 45.33
C TYR A 774 47.99 -0.74 44.25
N GLY A 775 48.49 0.43 44.63
CA GLY A 775 48.65 1.55 43.71
C GLY A 775 49.78 1.26 42.72
N ILE A 776 49.48 1.34 41.43
CA ILE A 776 50.49 1.51 40.39
C ILE A 776 50.56 3.01 40.11
N ALA A 777 51.77 3.56 40.17
CA ALA A 777 52.01 4.99 40.09
C ALA A 777 51.54 5.58 38.74
N GLU A 778 51.04 6.81 38.79
CA GLU A 778 50.77 7.61 37.60
C GLU A 778 52.08 7.90 36.84
N ASP A 779 52.36 7.17 35.76
CA ASP A 779 53.32 7.64 34.77
C ASP A 779 52.59 8.51 33.74
N ARG A 780 52.47 9.80 34.06
CA ARG A 780 51.77 10.81 33.23
C ARG A 780 52.57 11.20 31.99
N SER A 781 52.75 10.27 31.06
CA SER A 781 53.13 10.60 29.69
C SER A 781 51.91 10.95 28.84
N TRP A 782 51.29 12.11 29.09
CA TRP A 782 50.25 12.68 28.22
C TRP A 782 50.86 13.15 26.89
N GLY A 783 51.18 12.20 26.00
CA GLY A 783 51.32 12.48 24.58
C GLY A 783 49.97 12.98 24.06
N ARG A 784 49.90 14.21 23.55
CA ARG A 784 48.65 14.73 22.96
C ARG A 784 48.30 13.89 21.73
N SER A 785 47.20 13.14 21.80
CA SER A 785 46.65 12.48 20.61
C SER A 785 46.23 13.54 19.60
N VAL A 786 46.86 13.54 18.43
CA VAL A 786 46.47 14.38 17.30
C VAL A 786 45.17 13.80 16.72
N MET A 787 44.19 14.67 16.46
CA MET A 787 42.91 14.26 15.87
C MET A 787 43.13 13.68 14.47
N SER A 788 42.64 12.46 14.24
CA SER A 788 42.72 11.74 12.96
C SER A 788 41.50 12.00 12.08
N TRP A 789 41.56 11.56 10.81
CA TRP A 789 40.40 11.60 9.92
C TRP A 789 39.24 10.74 10.45
N VAL A 790 39.55 9.59 11.07
CA VAL A 790 38.56 8.69 11.69
C VAL A 790 37.83 9.38 12.83
N ASP A 791 38.53 10.16 13.65
CA ASP A 791 37.91 10.92 14.75
C ASP A 791 36.91 11.96 14.24
N VAL A 792 37.19 12.61 13.10
CA VAL A 792 36.29 13.58 12.47
C VAL A 792 35.00 12.90 11.99
N TYR A 793 35.14 11.82 11.21
CA TYR A 793 34.00 11.11 10.64
C TYR A 793 33.19 10.34 11.69
N SER A 794 33.82 9.83 12.75
CA SER A 794 33.13 9.12 13.84
C SER A 794 32.14 10.03 14.59
N LEU A 795 32.36 11.35 14.62
CA LEU A 795 31.36 12.30 15.13
C LEU A 795 30.09 12.27 14.28
N ALA A 796 30.22 12.35 12.95
CA ALA A 796 29.09 12.29 12.03
C ALA A 796 28.36 10.93 12.08
N VAL A 797 29.12 9.83 12.13
CA VAL A 797 28.58 8.45 12.23
C VAL A 797 27.72 8.30 13.48
N LYS A 798 28.25 8.71 14.65
CA LYS A 798 27.53 8.62 15.92
C LYS A 798 26.23 9.45 15.93
N TRP A 799 26.26 10.66 15.36
CA TRP A 799 25.06 11.49 15.17
C TRP A 799 24.03 10.81 14.26
N ARG A 800 24.49 10.16 13.18
CA ARG A 800 23.63 9.45 12.22
C ARG A 800 23.03 8.15 12.75
N GLN A 801 23.72 7.48 13.67
CA GLN A 801 23.26 6.30 14.40
C GLN A 801 22.13 6.62 15.38
N VAL A 802 22.24 7.72 16.13
CA VAL A 802 21.19 8.11 17.10
C VAL A 802 19.98 8.80 16.44
N SER A 803 20.14 9.36 15.23
CA SER A 803 19.01 9.99 14.52
C SER A 803 18.05 8.96 13.95
N GLU A 804 18.49 8.10 13.04
CA GLU A 804 17.64 7.04 12.49
C GLU A 804 18.12 5.70 13.06
N PRO A 805 17.69 5.31 14.27
CA PRO A 805 18.14 4.06 14.86
C PRO A 805 17.71 2.84 14.04
N CYS A 806 16.76 3.03 13.12
CA CYS A 806 16.27 2.00 12.21
C CYS A 806 17.17 1.72 11.00
N ASP A 807 18.16 2.57 10.72
CA ASP A 807 19.18 2.31 9.70
C ASP A 807 20.45 1.71 10.32
N PRO A 808 20.92 0.53 9.87
CA PRO A 808 22.20 -0.03 10.31
C PRO A 808 23.35 0.73 9.66
N VAL A 809 23.73 1.88 10.24
CA VAL A 809 24.91 2.69 9.85
C VAL A 809 26.06 2.35 10.80
N VAL A 810 26.96 1.47 10.37
CA VAL A 810 28.09 0.94 11.16
C VAL A 810 29.35 0.89 10.30
N TRP A 811 30.52 0.92 10.93
CA TRP A 811 31.80 0.81 10.23
C TRP A 811 32.03 -0.62 9.73
N ILE A 812 32.32 -0.77 8.44
CA ILE A 812 32.44 -2.10 7.81
C ILE A 812 33.60 -2.90 8.42
N ASN A 813 34.73 -2.26 8.73
CA ASN A 813 35.87 -2.90 9.40
C ASN A 813 35.61 -3.27 10.88
N LYS A 814 34.38 -3.09 11.36
CA LYS A 814 33.88 -3.54 12.69
C LYS A 814 32.83 -4.65 12.57
N LEU A 815 32.72 -5.28 11.40
CA LEU A 815 31.94 -6.51 11.14
C LEU A 815 32.85 -7.75 11.21
N SER A 816 32.23 -8.95 11.29
CA SER A 816 32.94 -10.22 11.49
C SER A 816 33.46 -10.89 10.21
N GLU A 817 32.57 -11.45 9.39
CA GLU A 817 32.91 -12.23 8.20
C GLU A 817 32.97 -11.31 6.97
N GLU A 818 31.99 -10.41 6.84
CA GLU A 818 31.86 -9.48 5.72
C GLU A 818 33.09 -8.61 5.45
N PHE A 819 33.79 -8.14 6.48
CA PHE A 819 35.00 -7.35 6.25
C PHE A 819 36.09 -8.17 5.55
N ASN A 820 36.16 -9.47 5.82
CA ASN A 820 37.16 -10.37 5.26
C ASN A 820 36.75 -10.87 3.85
N SER A 821 35.47 -11.16 3.61
CA SER A 821 34.95 -11.53 2.28
C SER A 821 34.75 -10.34 1.34
N GLY A 822 34.67 -9.13 1.88
CA GLY A 822 34.34 -7.89 1.17
C GLY A 822 32.85 -7.57 1.25
N PHE A 823 32.49 -6.65 2.15
CA PHE A 823 31.17 -6.01 2.17
C PHE A 823 31.04 -5.06 0.99
N GLY A 824 29.83 -4.88 0.45
CA GLY A 824 29.58 -3.80 -0.50
C GLY A 824 28.15 -3.29 -0.52
N SER A 825 28.01 -1.97 -0.60
CA SER A 825 26.70 -1.35 -0.84
C SER A 825 26.24 -1.66 -2.26
N HIS A 826 25.19 -2.48 -2.40
CA HIS A 826 24.51 -2.66 -3.68
C HIS A 826 23.52 -1.52 -3.89
N THR A 827 23.80 -0.69 -4.90
CA THR A 827 22.98 0.47 -5.28
C THR A 827 22.48 0.25 -6.72
N PRO A 828 21.34 -0.43 -6.89
CA PRO A 828 20.76 -0.65 -8.21
C PRO A 828 20.29 0.65 -8.87
N LEU A 829 20.55 0.75 -10.17
CA LEU A 829 20.01 1.76 -11.09
C LEU A 829 18.78 1.20 -11.81
N ILE A 830 18.89 -0.05 -12.26
CA ILE A 830 17.81 -0.83 -12.88
C ILE A 830 17.75 -2.19 -12.17
N LEU A 831 16.53 -2.66 -11.89
CA LEU A 831 16.23 -4.00 -11.36
C LEU A 831 15.06 -4.56 -12.16
N GLY A 832 15.34 -5.28 -13.24
CA GLY A 832 14.33 -5.85 -14.14
C GLY A 832 13.62 -4.78 -14.97
N GLN A 833 12.86 -3.89 -14.31
CA GLN A 833 12.01 -2.87 -14.93
C GLN A 833 12.15 -1.44 -14.34
N ALA A 834 12.94 -1.22 -13.26
CA ALA A 834 13.25 0.09 -12.64
C ALA A 834 12.38 0.54 -11.43
N LYS A 835 12.59 -0.13 -10.29
CA LYS A 835 12.02 0.23 -8.97
C LYS A 835 12.79 1.35 -8.22
N VAL A 836 13.70 2.10 -8.86
CA VAL A 836 14.71 2.93 -8.14
C VAL A 836 14.77 4.39 -8.60
N VAL A 837 13.66 5.11 -8.40
CA VAL A 837 13.49 6.57 -8.68
C VAL A 837 14.72 7.41 -8.32
N ARG A 838 15.32 7.14 -7.14
CA ARG A 838 16.44 7.92 -6.59
C ARG A 838 17.71 7.89 -7.46
N TYR A 839 18.01 6.73 -8.05
CA TYR A 839 19.29 6.49 -8.72
C TYR A 839 19.15 6.30 -10.22
N PHE A 840 17.98 5.86 -10.71
CA PHE A 840 17.67 5.73 -12.13
C PHE A 840 18.09 6.94 -13.00
N PRO A 841 17.97 8.22 -12.57
CA PRO A 841 18.50 9.37 -13.32
C PRO A 841 20.00 9.34 -13.65
N ASN A 842 20.80 8.54 -12.94
CA ASN A 842 22.23 8.35 -13.21
C ASN A 842 22.50 7.12 -14.11
N TYR A 843 21.47 6.41 -14.58
CA TYR A 843 21.61 5.22 -15.43
C TYR A 843 22.46 5.49 -16.68
N GLU A 844 22.06 6.46 -17.52
CA GLU A 844 22.74 6.77 -18.78
C GLU A 844 24.20 7.19 -18.54
N ARG A 845 24.43 8.09 -17.57
CA ARG A 845 25.78 8.52 -17.14
C ARG A 845 26.65 7.33 -16.73
N THR A 846 26.09 6.37 -16.00
CA THR A 846 26.81 5.18 -15.53
C THR A 846 27.08 4.20 -16.67
N LEU A 847 26.15 4.05 -17.63
CA LEU A 847 26.32 3.25 -18.84
C LEU A 847 27.42 3.84 -19.74
N ASP A 848 27.48 5.16 -19.90
CA ASP A 848 28.53 5.84 -20.67
C ASP A 848 29.91 5.74 -19.99
N VAL A 849 29.98 5.86 -18.66
CA VAL A 849 31.20 5.58 -17.90
C VAL A 849 31.62 4.11 -18.04
N ALA A 850 30.68 3.17 -17.98
CA ALA A 850 30.96 1.74 -18.18
C ALA A 850 31.57 1.48 -19.56
N LYS A 851 30.94 1.98 -20.65
CA LYS A 851 31.48 1.90 -22.01
C LYS A 851 32.88 2.53 -22.09
N THR A 852 33.08 3.71 -21.51
CA THR A 852 34.38 4.41 -21.51
C THR A 852 35.48 3.61 -20.80
N VAL A 853 35.18 2.98 -19.66
CA VAL A 853 36.14 2.13 -18.94
C VAL A 853 36.44 0.85 -19.73
N ILE A 854 35.44 0.24 -20.40
CA ILE A 854 35.66 -0.90 -21.29
C ILE A 854 36.61 -0.50 -22.44
N MET A 855 36.44 0.69 -23.02
CA MET A 855 37.34 1.18 -24.08
C MET A 855 38.78 1.43 -23.58
N ASP A 856 38.98 1.97 -22.37
CA ASP A 856 40.32 2.18 -21.77
C ASP A 856 41.01 0.84 -21.43
N LYS A 857 40.25 -0.15 -20.97
CA LYS A 857 40.81 -1.43 -20.48
C LYS A 857 40.85 -2.54 -21.51
N SER A 858 39.93 -2.54 -22.47
CA SER A 858 39.66 -3.66 -23.40
C SER A 858 39.31 -5.00 -22.73
N TYR A 859 38.90 -4.99 -21.45
CA TYR A 859 38.44 -6.17 -20.72
C TYR A 859 37.45 -5.80 -19.60
N VAL A 860 36.68 -6.80 -19.15
CA VAL A 860 35.85 -6.77 -17.94
C VAL A 860 36.10 -8.04 -17.10
N TYR A 861 35.45 -8.17 -15.95
CA TYR A 861 35.52 -9.39 -15.12
C TYR A 861 34.17 -10.12 -15.11
N ASN A 862 34.18 -11.45 -15.15
CA ASN A 862 32.98 -12.26 -14.95
C ASN A 862 32.62 -12.39 -13.45
N LYS A 863 31.54 -13.12 -13.17
CA LYS A 863 31.07 -13.39 -11.79
C LYS A 863 32.07 -14.18 -10.91
N ALA A 864 33.04 -14.87 -11.50
CA ALA A 864 34.10 -15.60 -10.81
C ALA A 864 35.41 -14.78 -10.66
N ASP A 865 35.36 -13.47 -10.93
CA ASP A 865 36.50 -12.55 -10.99
C ASP A 865 37.56 -12.90 -12.05
N GLU A 866 37.19 -13.68 -13.08
CA GLU A 866 38.04 -14.01 -14.23
C GLU A 866 37.91 -12.93 -15.33
N VAL A 867 38.99 -12.72 -16.11
CA VAL A 867 39.04 -11.66 -17.12
C VAL A 867 38.37 -12.08 -18.43
N ILE A 868 37.33 -11.34 -18.84
CA ILE A 868 36.75 -11.39 -20.18
C ILE A 868 37.49 -10.40 -21.07
N ASP A 869 38.34 -10.90 -21.96
CA ASP A 869 39.06 -10.12 -22.97
C ASP A 869 38.09 -9.68 -24.09
N LEU A 870 37.96 -8.36 -24.27
CA LEU A 870 37.08 -7.74 -25.27
C LEU A 870 37.88 -7.09 -26.42
N SER A 871 39.21 -7.21 -26.43
CA SER A 871 40.08 -6.64 -27.47
C SER A 871 39.96 -7.31 -28.85
N LYS A 872 39.26 -8.45 -28.91
CA LYS A 872 39.09 -9.30 -30.10
C LYS A 872 37.70 -9.15 -30.72
N ASP A 873 37.58 -9.61 -31.95
CA ASP A 873 36.31 -9.85 -32.65
C ASP A 873 35.41 -8.61 -32.86
N GLY A 874 35.98 -7.40 -32.87
CA GLY A 874 35.27 -6.16 -33.17
C GLY A 874 34.35 -5.63 -32.05
N LYS A 875 34.22 -6.37 -30.94
CA LYS A 875 33.28 -6.07 -29.84
C LYS A 875 33.38 -4.64 -29.29
N LEU A 876 34.56 -4.04 -29.27
CA LEU A 876 34.75 -2.66 -28.81
C LEU A 876 34.00 -1.63 -29.68
N GLU A 877 33.88 -1.87 -31.00
CA GLU A 877 33.11 -1.01 -31.88
C GLU A 877 31.60 -1.12 -31.59
N ASP A 878 31.10 -2.34 -31.35
CA ASP A 878 29.70 -2.57 -30.97
C ASP A 878 29.37 -1.95 -29.60
N ILE A 879 30.29 -2.01 -28.63
CA ILE A 879 30.09 -1.47 -27.27
C ILE A 879 29.91 0.05 -27.28
N ILE A 880 30.58 0.77 -28.17
CA ILE A 880 30.36 2.23 -28.35
C ILE A 880 28.91 2.51 -28.78
N HIS A 881 28.34 1.66 -29.62
CA HIS A 881 26.99 1.80 -30.17
C HIS A 881 25.88 1.23 -29.26
N ALA A 882 26.23 0.53 -28.18
CA ALA A 882 25.28 -0.02 -27.22
C ALA A 882 24.48 1.09 -26.52
N ARG A 883 23.15 0.99 -26.59
CA ARG A 883 22.19 1.96 -26.01
C ARG A 883 21.53 1.45 -24.73
N SER A 884 21.61 0.15 -24.46
CA SER A 884 20.94 -0.48 -23.33
C SER A 884 21.83 -1.51 -22.63
N CYS A 885 21.45 -1.85 -21.39
CA CYS A 885 21.95 -3.03 -20.70
C CYS A 885 21.85 -4.31 -21.55
N SER A 886 20.75 -4.47 -22.31
CA SER A 886 20.53 -5.65 -23.16
C SER A 886 21.55 -5.74 -24.30
N ASP A 887 21.83 -4.61 -24.97
CA ASP A 887 22.88 -4.54 -26.00
C ASP A 887 24.25 -4.90 -25.42
N LEU A 888 24.60 -4.28 -24.29
CA LEU A 888 25.90 -4.46 -23.65
C LEU A 888 26.09 -5.90 -23.17
N TYR A 889 25.06 -6.52 -22.60
CA TYR A 889 25.05 -7.93 -22.21
C TYR A 889 25.21 -8.85 -23.42
N ARG A 890 24.48 -8.59 -24.51
CA ARG A 890 24.56 -9.39 -25.76
C ARG A 890 25.97 -9.37 -26.37
N ILE A 891 26.68 -8.25 -26.27
CA ILE A 891 28.05 -8.12 -26.82
C ILE A 891 29.09 -8.81 -25.92
N VAL A 892 29.00 -8.63 -24.60
CA VAL A 892 29.93 -9.29 -23.66
C VAL A 892 29.68 -10.80 -23.65
N GLY A 893 28.44 -11.23 -23.44
CA GLY A 893 27.96 -12.61 -23.53
C GLY A 893 27.55 -13.25 -22.20
N GLU A 894 27.91 -12.65 -21.06
CA GLU A 894 27.65 -13.18 -19.71
C GLU A 894 27.54 -12.06 -18.65
N ASP A 895 27.20 -12.43 -17.40
CA ASP A 895 27.19 -11.51 -16.26
C ASP A 895 28.61 -10.97 -15.98
N PHE A 896 28.76 -9.65 -15.88
CA PHE A 896 30.07 -9.02 -15.71
C PHE A 896 30.09 -7.84 -14.74
N TRP A 897 31.29 -7.47 -14.32
CA TRP A 897 31.58 -6.23 -13.60
C TRP A 897 32.88 -5.58 -14.08
N LEU A 898 32.99 -4.28 -13.82
CA LEU A 898 34.19 -3.46 -14.05
C LEU A 898 34.35 -2.43 -12.95
N ALA A 899 35.56 -1.96 -12.68
CA ALA A 899 35.81 -0.92 -11.67
C ALA A 899 35.99 0.47 -12.29
N THR A 900 35.35 1.49 -11.71
CA THR A 900 35.83 2.87 -11.84
C THR A 900 37.17 3.00 -11.11
N TRP A 901 38.02 3.93 -11.54
CA TRP A 901 39.39 4.09 -11.01
C TRP A 901 39.56 5.49 -10.44
N CYS A 902 40.11 5.62 -9.24
CA CYS A 902 40.40 6.91 -8.62
C CYS A 902 41.90 7.20 -8.71
N ASN A 903 42.31 8.34 -9.27
CA ASN A 903 43.71 8.78 -9.22
C ASN A 903 44.08 9.16 -7.77
N SER A 904 45.17 8.60 -7.25
CA SER A 904 45.68 8.87 -5.90
C SER A 904 46.40 10.23 -5.84
N THR A 905 46.23 10.94 -4.72
CA THR A 905 47.01 12.15 -4.38
C THR A 905 48.09 11.86 -3.33
N ALA A 906 47.96 10.79 -2.54
CA ALA A 906 48.97 10.32 -1.61
C ALA A 906 50.16 9.63 -2.31
N PHE A 907 49.89 8.91 -3.40
CA PHE A 907 50.85 8.07 -4.12
C PHE A 907 50.88 8.45 -5.61
N GLU A 908 51.90 9.21 -6.01
CA GLU A 908 52.09 9.69 -7.38
C GLU A 908 52.05 8.54 -8.41
N GLY A 909 51.18 8.68 -9.42
CA GLY A 909 50.97 7.69 -10.47
C GLY A 909 50.14 6.46 -10.08
N LYS A 910 49.73 6.31 -8.81
CA LYS A 910 48.86 5.21 -8.39
C LYS A 910 47.39 5.49 -8.73
N ARG A 911 46.68 4.47 -9.19
CA ARG A 911 45.21 4.44 -9.25
C ARG A 911 44.68 3.46 -8.21
N LEU A 912 43.61 3.84 -7.51
CA LEU A 912 42.89 3.03 -6.54
C LEU A 912 41.62 2.45 -7.19
N GLU A 913 41.19 1.28 -6.74
CA GLU A 913 39.90 0.69 -7.15
C GLU A 913 38.75 1.52 -6.56
N GLY A 914 37.99 2.21 -7.40
CA GLY A 914 36.84 3.02 -7.00
C GLY A 914 35.63 2.14 -6.71
N THR A 915 34.59 2.27 -7.53
CA THR A 915 33.32 1.55 -7.39
C THR A 915 33.13 0.59 -8.56
N ARG A 916 32.65 -0.63 -8.30
CA ARG A 916 32.34 -1.59 -9.36
C ARG A 916 30.99 -1.26 -9.99
N ILE A 917 30.94 -1.19 -11.31
CA ILE A 917 29.68 -1.21 -12.07
C ILE A 917 29.41 -2.68 -12.42
N THR A 918 28.24 -3.20 -12.08
CA THR A 918 27.84 -4.59 -12.31
C THR A 918 26.64 -4.67 -13.24
N LEU A 919 26.67 -5.60 -14.20
CA LEU A 919 25.53 -5.96 -15.02
C LEU A 919 25.26 -7.46 -14.89
N VAL A 920 24.10 -7.81 -14.34
CA VAL A 920 23.66 -9.19 -14.10
C VAL A 920 22.30 -9.39 -14.76
N LYS A 921 22.10 -10.48 -15.51
CA LYS A 921 20.80 -10.80 -16.11
C LYS A 921 19.85 -11.37 -15.05
N ILE A 922 18.61 -10.87 -15.04
CA ILE A 922 17.53 -11.32 -14.15
C ILE A 922 16.36 -11.82 -14.99
N GLY A 923 16.10 -13.13 -14.93
CA GLY A 923 15.05 -13.77 -15.74
C GLY A 923 15.35 -13.63 -17.23
N GLU A 924 14.29 -13.61 -18.05
CA GLU A 924 14.44 -13.61 -19.51
C GLU A 924 14.80 -12.23 -20.09
N GLN A 925 14.16 -11.17 -19.58
CA GLN A 925 14.20 -9.81 -20.13
C GLN A 925 14.83 -8.75 -19.19
N GLY A 926 15.04 -9.07 -17.92
CA GLY A 926 15.46 -8.11 -16.90
C GLY A 926 16.98 -8.04 -16.66
N PHE A 927 17.42 -6.92 -16.06
CA PHE A 927 18.81 -6.74 -15.63
C PHE A 927 18.90 -6.08 -14.24
N ASP A 928 19.84 -6.52 -13.40
CA ASP A 928 20.40 -5.74 -12.29
C ASP A 928 21.61 -4.97 -12.83
N PHE A 929 21.40 -3.69 -13.15
CA PHE A 929 22.48 -2.77 -13.44
C PHE A 929 22.68 -1.88 -12.23
N ALA A 930 23.84 -1.97 -11.60
CA ALA A 930 24.08 -1.41 -10.28
C ALA A 930 25.51 -0.94 -10.10
N ILE A 931 25.70 -0.07 -9.11
CA ILE A 931 27.03 0.19 -8.55
C ILE A 931 27.20 -0.61 -7.25
N ARG A 932 28.39 -1.16 -7.04
CA ARG A 932 28.79 -1.95 -5.87
C ARG A 932 30.18 -1.54 -5.41
N THR A 933 30.30 -1.07 -4.18
CA THR A 933 31.60 -0.59 -3.64
C THR A 933 32.21 -1.65 -2.73
N PRO A 934 33.23 -2.41 -3.16
CA PRO A 934 33.84 -3.45 -2.33
C PRO A 934 34.59 -2.81 -1.15
N CYS A 935 34.52 -3.43 0.02
CA CYS A 935 35.22 -2.99 1.23
C CYS A 935 36.08 -4.13 1.78
N THR A 936 36.96 -4.66 0.93
CA THR A 936 37.97 -5.66 1.31
C THR A 936 39.07 -5.03 2.17
N PRO A 937 39.83 -5.82 2.97
CA PRO A 937 40.87 -5.27 3.84
C PRO A 937 41.99 -4.58 3.05
N SER A 938 42.35 -5.11 1.87
CA SER A 938 43.35 -4.49 1.00
C SER A 938 42.91 -3.11 0.51
N ARG A 939 41.65 -2.95 0.08
CA ARG A 939 41.11 -1.66 -0.34
C ARG A 939 40.97 -0.70 0.84
N TRP A 940 40.62 -1.22 2.02
CA TRP A 940 40.58 -0.44 3.25
C TRP A 940 41.93 0.21 3.57
N ASP A 941 43.02 -0.56 3.53
CA ASP A 941 44.38 -0.06 3.81
C ASP A 941 44.80 1.04 2.81
N GLU A 942 44.40 0.93 1.55
CA GLU A 942 44.68 1.95 0.53
C GLU A 942 43.91 3.26 0.76
N PHE A 943 42.61 3.18 1.03
CA PHE A 943 41.79 4.37 1.29
C PHE A 943 42.05 4.98 2.67
N ASP A 944 42.42 4.22 3.70
CA ASP A 944 42.89 4.81 4.98
C ASP A 944 44.13 5.67 4.76
N ALA A 945 45.11 5.18 3.98
CA ALA A 945 46.31 5.94 3.64
C ALA A 945 45.98 7.21 2.83
N GLU A 946 45.05 7.14 1.87
CA GLU A 946 44.62 8.29 1.09
C GLU A 946 43.83 9.32 1.94
N MET A 947 42.88 8.86 2.77
CA MET A 947 42.11 9.71 3.69
C MET A 947 43.00 10.39 4.73
N LYS A 948 44.03 9.68 5.23
CA LYS A 948 45.05 10.24 6.10
C LYS A 948 45.87 11.32 5.39
N ALA A 949 46.34 11.07 4.17
CA ALA A 949 47.07 12.07 3.39
C ALA A 949 46.21 13.31 3.08
N ALA A 950 44.92 13.13 2.75
CA ALA A 950 43.98 14.21 2.53
C ALA A 950 43.74 15.04 3.80
N TRP A 951 43.61 14.39 4.96
CA TRP A 951 43.53 15.07 6.27
C TRP A 951 44.79 15.87 6.59
N GLU A 952 45.97 15.26 6.42
CA GLU A 952 47.25 15.95 6.59
C GLU A 952 47.39 17.13 5.63
N ALA A 953 46.89 17.04 4.39
CA ALA A 953 46.87 18.15 3.44
C ALA A 953 46.00 19.33 3.92
N ILE A 954 44.80 19.07 4.45
CA ILE A 954 43.93 20.10 5.04
C ILE A 954 44.61 20.77 6.23
N CYS A 955 45.17 19.98 7.16
CA CYS A 955 45.91 20.50 8.30
C CYS A 955 47.11 21.36 7.87
N ASN A 956 47.89 20.93 6.87
CA ASN A 956 49.01 21.71 6.35
C ASN A 956 48.56 23.00 5.65
N ALA A 957 47.43 22.98 4.93
CA ALA A 957 46.90 24.15 4.23
C ALA A 957 46.35 25.23 5.20
N TYR A 958 45.76 24.84 6.33
CA TYR A 958 45.11 25.76 7.28
C TYR A 958 45.95 26.05 8.54
N CYS A 959 46.58 25.06 9.17
CA CYS A 959 47.25 25.20 10.48
C CYS A 959 48.66 25.82 10.44
N GLY A 960 49.03 26.48 9.34
CA GLY A 960 50.29 27.21 9.18
C GLY A 960 50.09 28.73 9.26
N GLU A 961 50.66 29.45 8.29
CA GLU A 961 50.53 30.92 8.17
C GLU A 961 49.08 31.36 7.95
N ASN A 962 48.26 30.52 7.29
CA ASN A 962 46.88 30.79 6.91
C ASN A 962 45.86 30.66 8.07
N TYR A 963 46.29 30.23 9.25
CA TYR A 963 45.38 29.90 10.35
C TYR A 963 44.58 31.13 10.80
N GLY A 964 43.25 31.04 10.74
CA GLY A 964 42.37 32.15 11.10
C GLY A 964 42.36 33.29 10.06
N SER A 965 42.95 33.09 8.88
CA SER A 965 42.82 34.02 7.76
C SER A 965 41.36 34.19 7.36
N THR A 966 41.00 35.41 6.95
CA THR A 966 39.70 35.74 6.35
C THR A 966 39.82 36.03 4.85
N ASP A 967 41.02 35.93 4.27
CA ASP A 967 41.24 36.13 2.83
C ASP A 967 40.77 34.91 2.05
N PHE A 968 39.73 35.11 1.25
CA PHE A 968 39.09 34.08 0.42
C PHE A 968 40.07 33.44 -0.57
N ASN A 969 41.05 34.18 -1.09
CA ASN A 969 42.05 33.66 -2.03
C ASN A 969 43.02 32.71 -1.32
N VAL A 970 43.50 33.11 -0.14
CA VAL A 970 44.37 32.28 0.72
C VAL A 970 43.66 31.00 1.16
N LEU A 971 42.35 31.08 1.44
CA LEU A 971 41.50 29.93 1.76
C LEU A 971 41.12 29.07 0.53
N GLY A 972 41.58 29.39 -0.69
CA GLY A 972 41.37 28.56 -1.89
C GLY A 972 41.87 27.13 -1.70
N ASN A 973 43.17 26.99 -1.39
CA ASN A 973 43.81 25.69 -1.17
C ASN A 973 43.16 24.85 -0.05
N VAL A 974 42.59 25.50 0.96
CA VAL A 974 41.91 24.83 2.08
C VAL A 974 40.59 24.22 1.63
N ARG A 975 39.81 24.94 0.82
CA ARG A 975 38.56 24.44 0.23
C ARG A 975 38.81 23.30 -0.74
N ASP A 976 39.80 23.44 -1.63
CA ASP A 976 40.16 22.39 -2.58
C ASP A 976 40.61 21.11 -1.85
N ALA A 977 41.38 21.23 -0.75
CA ALA A 977 41.77 20.10 0.08
C ALA A 977 40.59 19.42 0.80
N ILE A 978 39.63 20.20 1.32
CA ILE A 978 38.38 19.67 1.92
C ILE A 978 37.56 18.91 0.87
N LEU A 979 37.43 19.45 -0.35
CA LEU A 979 36.72 18.79 -1.45
C LEU A 979 37.41 17.49 -1.87
N ARG A 980 38.75 17.44 -1.96
CA ARG A 980 39.49 16.19 -2.24
C ARG A 980 39.29 15.12 -1.17
N MET A 981 39.29 15.50 0.11
CA MET A 981 38.95 14.55 1.19
C MET A 981 37.52 14.01 1.05
N THR A 982 36.59 14.87 0.65
CA THR A 982 35.18 14.50 0.41
C THR A 982 35.05 13.54 -0.79
N TYR A 983 35.80 13.77 -1.88
CA TYR A 983 35.88 12.87 -3.04
C TYR A 983 36.32 11.45 -2.64
N TYR A 984 37.37 11.32 -1.84
CA TYR A 984 37.85 10.01 -1.40
C TYR A 984 36.88 9.33 -0.44
N TRP A 985 36.19 10.08 0.43
CA TRP A 985 35.14 9.50 1.28
C TRP A 985 33.98 8.91 0.47
N TYR A 986 33.52 9.62 -0.57
CA TYR A 986 32.46 9.12 -1.46
C TYR A 986 32.87 7.88 -2.25
N ASN A 987 34.13 7.77 -2.65
CA ASN A 987 34.62 6.56 -3.30
C ASN A 987 34.91 5.43 -2.30
N PHE A 988 35.43 5.73 -1.11
CA PHE A 988 35.76 4.72 -0.10
C PHE A 988 34.52 3.95 0.38
N MET A 989 33.45 4.68 0.72
CA MET A 989 32.19 4.15 1.28
C MET A 989 32.39 3.17 2.47
N PRO A 990 33.12 3.56 3.54
CA PRO A 990 33.54 2.63 4.61
C PRO A 990 32.43 2.22 5.60
N LEU A 991 31.18 2.57 5.30
CA LEU A 991 30.01 2.35 6.14
C LEU A 991 28.99 1.48 5.43
N SER A 992 28.34 0.61 6.20
CA SER A 992 27.29 -0.30 5.72
C SER A 992 26.17 0.41 4.93
N ARG A 993 25.77 1.61 5.38
CA ARG A 993 24.82 2.53 4.73
C ARG A 993 25.14 3.98 5.12
N GLY A 994 24.52 4.93 4.42
CA GLY A 994 24.53 6.35 4.81
C GLY A 994 25.83 7.13 4.56
N SER A 995 26.84 6.54 3.92
CA SER A 995 28.13 7.19 3.69
C SER A 995 28.01 8.55 2.98
N ALA A 996 27.16 8.65 1.95
CA ALA A 996 27.00 9.88 1.16
C ALA A 996 26.63 11.11 2.01
N VAL A 997 25.56 11.03 2.82
CA VAL A 997 25.14 12.17 3.65
C VAL A 997 26.23 12.60 4.64
N LEU A 998 27.04 11.67 5.15
CA LEU A 998 28.11 11.99 6.10
C LEU A 998 29.32 12.64 5.44
N GLY A 999 29.59 12.34 4.17
CA GLY A 999 30.58 13.06 3.37
C GLY A 999 30.27 14.55 3.31
N PHE A 1000 29.01 14.88 2.98
CA PHE A 1000 28.54 16.27 2.91
C PHE A 1000 28.50 16.94 4.28
N VAL A 1001 28.05 16.25 5.34
CA VAL A 1001 28.02 16.78 6.72
C VAL A 1001 29.42 17.11 7.23
N VAL A 1002 30.41 16.25 6.99
CA VAL A 1002 31.80 16.52 7.37
C VAL A 1002 32.38 17.65 6.53
N MET A 1003 32.10 17.70 5.23
CA MET A 1003 32.49 18.83 4.37
C MET A 1003 31.98 20.17 4.92
N LEU A 1004 30.69 20.26 5.30
CA LEU A 1004 30.13 21.43 5.96
C LEU A 1004 30.84 21.74 7.30
N GLY A 1005 31.04 20.74 8.16
CA GLY A 1005 31.72 20.92 9.45
C GLY A 1005 33.17 21.41 9.33
N LEU A 1006 33.91 20.96 8.31
CA LEU A 1006 35.28 21.40 8.02
C LEU A 1006 35.34 22.83 7.44
N LEU A 1007 34.40 23.18 6.55
CA LEU A 1007 34.27 24.55 6.05
C LEU A 1007 33.96 25.52 7.21
N LEU A 1008 33.02 25.14 8.09
CA LEU A 1008 32.66 25.91 9.28
C LEU A 1008 33.82 26.03 10.28
N ALA A 1009 34.61 24.96 10.50
CA ALA A 1009 35.85 25.01 11.28
C ALA A 1009 36.87 26.01 10.70
N ALA A 1010 36.89 26.18 9.37
CA ALA A 1010 37.74 27.11 8.65
C ALA A 1010 37.11 28.52 8.51
N ASN A 1011 36.05 28.82 9.27
CA ASN A 1011 35.29 30.08 9.27
C ASN A 1011 34.53 30.38 7.96
N MET A 1012 34.18 29.36 7.17
CA MET A 1012 33.41 29.50 5.91
C MET A 1012 32.02 28.86 6.05
N GLU A 1013 30.97 29.68 6.02
CA GLU A 1013 29.59 29.21 5.97
C GLU A 1013 29.12 29.06 4.52
N PHE A 1014 28.69 27.85 4.14
CA PHE A 1014 27.89 27.65 2.93
C PHE A 1014 26.46 28.13 3.16
N THR A 1015 26.03 29.16 2.43
CA THR A 1015 24.66 29.71 2.50
C THR A 1015 23.75 29.32 1.33
N GLY A 1016 24.24 28.48 0.42
CA GLY A 1016 23.50 28.01 -0.76
C GLY A 1016 22.70 26.74 -0.51
N LYS A 1017 22.32 26.10 -1.61
CA LYS A 1017 21.72 24.75 -1.68
C LYS A 1017 22.44 23.93 -2.75
N ILE A 1018 22.29 22.62 -2.71
CA ILE A 1018 22.72 21.74 -3.81
C ILE A 1018 21.84 22.08 -5.04
N PRO A 1019 22.41 22.22 -6.26
CA PRO A 1019 21.63 22.47 -7.48
C PRO A 1019 20.60 21.37 -7.76
N GLN A 1020 19.48 21.77 -8.39
CA GLN A 1020 18.44 20.84 -8.82
C GLN A 1020 19.00 19.76 -9.77
N GLY A 1021 18.63 18.50 -9.54
CA GLY A 1021 19.11 17.36 -10.32
C GLY A 1021 20.53 16.89 -10.02
N LEU A 1022 21.32 17.60 -9.20
CA LEU A 1022 22.70 17.24 -8.89
C LEU A 1022 22.80 16.33 -7.66
N GLN A 1023 23.45 15.16 -7.82
CA GLN A 1023 23.83 14.29 -6.70
C GLN A 1023 25.36 14.31 -6.52
N VAL A 1024 25.81 14.97 -5.44
CA VAL A 1024 27.24 15.28 -5.19
C VAL A 1024 28.12 14.04 -4.99
N ASP A 1025 27.56 12.95 -4.46
CA ASP A 1025 28.22 11.65 -4.34
C ASP A 1025 28.46 11.01 -5.72
N TRP A 1026 27.50 11.11 -6.64
CA TRP A 1026 27.65 10.64 -8.03
C TRP A 1026 28.70 11.42 -8.82
N GLU A 1027 28.84 12.72 -8.57
CA GLU A 1027 29.94 13.54 -9.12
C GLU A 1027 31.33 13.02 -8.70
N ALA A 1028 31.45 12.33 -7.56
CA ALA A 1028 32.69 11.72 -7.12
C ALA A 1028 32.86 10.27 -7.61
N ILE A 1029 31.78 9.48 -7.62
CA ILE A 1029 31.80 8.05 -7.99
C ILE A 1029 32.06 7.83 -9.50
N LEU A 1030 31.52 8.73 -10.34
CA LEU A 1030 31.64 8.63 -11.80
C LEU A 1030 32.88 9.34 -12.38
N ASN A 1031 33.64 10.08 -11.57
CA ASN A 1031 34.86 10.78 -12.01
C ASN A 1031 36.13 10.12 -11.47
N SER A 1032 37.10 9.89 -12.36
CA SER A 1032 38.37 9.24 -12.02
C SER A 1032 39.43 10.18 -11.45
N ASP A 1033 39.28 11.48 -11.65
CA ASP A 1033 40.20 12.51 -11.19
C ASP A 1033 39.56 13.36 -10.07
N PRO A 1034 40.20 13.48 -8.89
CA PRO A 1034 39.73 14.33 -7.81
C PRO A 1034 39.56 15.81 -8.21
N ASN A 1035 40.35 16.33 -9.16
CA ASN A 1035 40.26 17.76 -9.55
C ASN A 1035 39.01 18.04 -10.37
N SER A 1036 38.62 17.11 -11.24
CA SER A 1036 37.37 17.16 -12.01
C SER A 1036 36.15 17.21 -11.09
N PHE A 1037 36.15 16.46 -9.98
CA PHE A 1037 35.15 16.60 -8.91
C PHE A 1037 35.21 17.98 -8.22
N VAL A 1038 36.42 18.46 -7.87
CA VAL A 1038 36.61 19.77 -7.26
C VAL A 1038 36.01 20.87 -8.14
N ASP A 1039 36.30 20.88 -9.44
CA ASP A 1039 35.81 21.91 -10.36
C ASP A 1039 34.28 21.82 -10.60
N SER A 1040 33.71 20.60 -10.67
CA SER A 1040 32.24 20.41 -10.70
C SER A 1040 31.57 21.04 -9.48
N VAL A 1041 32.03 20.72 -8.27
CA VAL A 1041 31.44 21.22 -7.01
C VAL A 1041 31.71 22.72 -6.78
N LYS A 1042 32.92 23.19 -7.10
CA LYS A 1042 33.37 24.58 -6.95
C LYS A 1042 32.48 25.58 -7.67
N SER A 1043 31.94 25.21 -8.83
CA SER A 1043 31.10 26.08 -9.68
C SER A 1043 29.90 26.70 -8.92
N TRP A 1044 29.25 25.94 -8.03
CA TRP A 1044 28.07 26.37 -7.27
C TRP A 1044 28.35 26.52 -5.76
N LEU A 1045 29.30 25.74 -5.21
CA LEU A 1045 29.65 25.81 -3.80
C LEU A 1045 30.36 27.12 -3.47
N TYR A 1046 31.38 27.52 -4.25
CA TYR A 1046 32.25 28.65 -3.88
C TYR A 1046 31.56 30.01 -3.93
N PRO A 1047 30.70 30.34 -4.92
CA PRO A 1047 29.90 31.57 -4.90
C PRO A 1047 28.96 31.66 -3.69
N SER A 1048 28.64 30.52 -3.09
CA SER A 1048 27.73 30.38 -1.95
C SER A 1048 28.43 30.36 -0.58
N LEU A 1049 29.77 30.44 -0.53
CA LEU A 1049 30.56 30.47 0.71
C LEU A 1049 30.76 31.91 1.22
N LYS A 1050 30.49 32.14 2.51
CA LYS A 1050 30.73 33.42 3.19
C LYS A 1050 31.73 33.22 4.34
N VAL A 1051 32.71 34.12 4.43
CA VAL A 1051 33.65 34.14 5.56
C VAL A 1051 32.98 34.77 6.77
N THR A 1052 32.99 34.08 7.91
CA THR A 1052 32.33 34.49 9.16
C THR A 1052 33.37 34.77 10.25
N THR A 1053 33.37 35.96 10.83
CA THR A 1053 34.42 36.38 11.77
C THR A 1053 34.16 36.03 13.24
N SER A 1054 32.98 35.48 13.57
CA SER A 1054 32.68 35.01 14.92
C SER A 1054 31.68 33.86 14.97
N TRP A 1055 32.18 32.62 14.88
CA TRP A 1055 31.45 31.45 15.35
C TRP A 1055 31.42 31.45 16.89
N LYS A 1056 30.25 31.75 17.48
CA LYS A 1056 30.05 31.89 18.94
C LYS A 1056 28.78 31.18 19.43
N ASP A 1057 28.36 30.13 18.74
CA ASP A 1057 27.22 29.31 19.17
C ASP A 1057 27.54 28.49 20.43
N PRO A 1058 26.51 28.08 21.20
CA PRO A 1058 26.69 27.20 22.35
C PRO A 1058 27.41 25.90 21.96
N ASP A 1059 28.28 25.42 22.85
CA ASP A 1059 28.97 24.16 22.66
C ASP A 1059 27.96 23.00 22.66
N VAL A 1060 27.98 22.17 21.60
CA VAL A 1060 26.97 21.12 21.37
C VAL A 1060 27.04 20.05 22.47
N THR A 1061 28.26 19.67 22.85
CA THR A 1061 28.50 18.60 23.85
C THR A 1061 27.96 18.98 25.22
N SER A 1062 28.16 20.23 25.66
CA SER A 1062 27.63 20.72 26.94
C SER A 1062 26.13 21.06 26.90
N THR A 1063 25.61 21.52 25.75
CA THR A 1063 24.17 21.81 25.58
C THR A 1063 23.32 20.53 25.56
N PHE A 1064 23.86 19.44 25.00
CA PHE A 1064 23.21 18.13 24.91
C PHE A 1064 24.07 17.03 25.56
N ALA A 1065 24.41 17.24 26.84
CA ALA A 1065 25.34 16.39 27.59
C ALA A 1065 25.02 14.89 27.58
N THR A 1066 23.73 14.50 27.53
CA THR A 1066 23.28 13.10 27.63
C THR A 1066 22.64 12.59 26.34
N THR A 1067 22.69 11.29 26.12
CA THR A 1067 21.98 10.62 25.01
C THR A 1067 20.48 10.98 25.01
N GLY A 1068 19.85 11.06 26.18
CA GLY A 1068 18.45 11.48 26.33
C GLY A 1068 18.19 12.92 25.90
N SER A 1069 19.09 13.85 26.23
CA SER A 1069 18.98 15.23 25.72
C SER A 1069 19.18 15.33 24.20
N VAL A 1070 19.97 14.45 23.60
CA VAL A 1070 20.13 14.35 22.13
C VAL A 1070 18.86 13.80 21.47
N VAL A 1071 18.33 12.67 21.94
CA VAL A 1071 17.08 12.07 21.43
C VAL A 1071 15.90 13.04 21.56
N ALA A 1072 15.82 13.78 22.68
CA ALA A 1072 14.81 14.82 22.88
C ALA A 1072 14.95 15.96 21.85
N ALA A 1073 16.18 16.45 21.61
CA ALA A 1073 16.50 17.51 20.66
C ALA A 1073 16.18 17.15 19.20
N LEU A 1074 16.51 15.92 18.79
CA LEU A 1074 16.17 15.37 17.47
C LEU A 1074 14.67 15.14 17.26
N SER A 1075 13.84 15.38 18.27
CA SER A 1075 12.39 15.19 18.24
C SER A 1075 11.59 16.45 18.62
N SER A 1076 12.25 17.58 18.93
CA SER A 1076 11.62 18.78 19.49
C SER A 1076 11.45 19.90 18.45
N TYR A 1077 10.48 19.77 17.55
CA TYR A 1077 10.13 20.85 16.62
C TYR A 1077 9.23 21.87 17.30
N ASP A 1078 9.56 23.14 17.12
CA ASP A 1078 8.63 24.25 17.34
C ASP A 1078 8.02 24.57 15.97
N ASP A 1079 6.71 24.33 15.87
CA ASP A 1079 5.83 24.84 14.81
C ASP A 1079 5.23 26.17 15.32
#